data_AF-A0A2G5TZB6-F1
#
_entry.id   AF-A0A2G5TZB6-F1
#
_cell.length_a   1.000
_cell.length_b   1.000
_cell.length_c   1.000
_cell.angle_alpha   90.00
_cell.angle_beta   90.00
_cell.angle_gamma   90.00
#
_symmetry.space_group_name_H-M   'P 1'
#
loop_
_entity.id
_entity.type
_entity.pdbx_description
1 polymer ?
#
loop_
_entity_poly.entity_id
_entity_poly.type
_entity_poly.pdbx_seq_one_letter_code
_entity_poly.pdbx_strand_id
1 'polypeptide(L)'
;MTPIKNQKSSKRDDLQGIRGLAILAVLGFHFYPKQFPNGYLGVDQFFVLSGFLMCMLLAKSQQLPTFSFFTQFYLRRFKRILPLYFLFILCAVFALYTFFQISTVFQNQLSAGKALIFISNRPHTEDEDYFEKLSMAMDLFTHTWSLSVEIQFYFIVPFIFLIGLQLKGASRYIYYSLIAILSFIFHIASPQSVSFNSVFARIWQFLIGMMAYMVSDRQQSILEEIGSIEKDEIFVVDNRKDNKYLYEALETMEQETNQLLEDDEVFGRPEKSRIPIFIKYTVLVISMLVILSPEVIATLPARLFITIFTGFLIVLDVEDVVLNSRFLIFFGDISYALYLIHYPIYAYIELTYPEIMWVVPASLIASILLAILVNKTYERWYLEQSNTIISMLTICLFLVNAIYINKDEIQLYLNKNPTSEMSSNRKYARLDNWNPNMTFDDAERLNAYWNYRDNRTPELQEIGGYKRKSRLGCDFEENRHGYKIAILGNSYATTHHKMIIQECRHRASTISMADVVIVRMAESLKKDQHALRGCFLYEFLLGTSVAETHRKICQVIGESSIHYDTVRVWFHRFKGGDYNLEDKMRSGRPKLDIEEDIGEELEREPKSSVREVASSLGLSKNTVHRRLRQSGRAPKFGQLVPHDLTEPQKTLRCTLALSLLSRKRNTSWIGKIVTGDEKWCFMVNHNRKRQWVKAGEAPKPDTKPEIHEKKVMLSIWWDQRGIIYRELLPDGTTVNADVYCSQIQNMVKQYRLLRPESDRIILLHDNARPHTALKTRNKIRELDIEVLPHPPYSPDLAPTDYHLFHSLQNHLRGRKFDDRAHLETDLKAFFDAQPAEFYAKGIQQLPARWQWFAVAEPYDNGPDNLNNDTIYLEMKSQLKKMLPNIKKKLFILDSFPRVRWQGIENIAKEMNEGKKTMEEINKSLYEPKQFEFGRHRHAELVKNECGSKCELIDYMDAFWNKTMNAFQYFDSKGFSYFTTTIHMSAHGIELVRPIYTKICAGL
;
A
#
# COMPACT_ATOMS: atom_id res chain seq x y z
N MET A 1 71.29 -0.54 28.92
CA MET A 1 69.85 -0.23 28.87
C MET A 1 69.59 0.64 27.64
N THR A 2 69.38 -0.01 26.49
CA THR A 2 68.80 0.61 25.30
C THR A 2 67.29 0.75 25.52
N PRO A 3 66.66 1.87 25.14
CA PRO A 3 65.24 2.05 25.34
C PRO A 3 64.49 1.10 24.42
N ILE A 4 63.70 0.21 25.00
CA ILE A 4 62.73 -0.62 24.28
C ILE A 4 61.73 0.36 23.66
N LYS A 5 61.84 0.59 22.34
CA LYS A 5 60.80 1.27 21.57
C LYS A 5 59.54 0.41 21.68
N ASN A 6 58.53 0.88 22.42
CA ASN A 6 57.17 0.37 22.34
C ASN A 6 56.73 0.42 20.87
N GLN A 7 56.68 -0.74 20.20
CA GLN A 7 56.04 -0.89 18.91
C GLN A 7 54.55 -0.59 19.10
N LYS A 8 54.10 0.59 18.66
CA LYS A 8 52.67 0.86 18.47
C LYS A 8 52.12 -0.15 17.45
N SER A 9 51.12 -0.93 17.84
CA SER A 9 50.34 -1.78 16.93
C SER A 9 49.77 -0.94 15.77
N SER A 10 50.12 -1.30 14.54
CA SER A 10 49.69 -0.58 13.34
C SER A 10 48.24 -0.92 12.97
N LYS A 11 47.33 0.06 13.15
CA LYS A 11 45.94 0.07 12.67
C LYS A 11 45.76 -0.56 11.26
N ARG A 12 44.71 -1.37 11.06
CA ARG A 12 44.34 -2.00 9.76
C ARG A 12 43.58 -1.01 8.87
N ASP A 13 44.30 -0.01 8.38
CA ASP A 13 43.74 1.07 7.54
C ASP A 13 43.17 0.55 6.19
N ASP A 14 43.59 -0.63 5.74
CA ASP A 14 43.08 -1.29 4.54
C ASP A 14 41.58 -1.64 4.65
N LEU A 15 41.08 -1.92 5.86
CA LEU A 15 39.65 -2.15 6.11
C LEU A 15 38.83 -0.86 5.89
N GLN A 16 39.36 0.30 6.31
CA GLN A 16 38.74 1.59 5.95
C GLN A 16 38.82 1.85 4.45
N GLY A 17 39.91 1.46 3.80
CA GLY A 17 40.04 1.48 2.35
C GLY A 17 38.89 0.75 1.63
N ILE A 18 38.57 -0.47 2.07
CA ILE A 18 37.46 -1.26 1.51
C ILE A 18 36.12 -0.57 1.78
N ARG A 19 35.90 0.02 2.97
CA ARG A 19 34.70 0.80 3.27
C ARG A 19 34.55 2.02 2.38
N GLY A 20 35.65 2.73 2.13
CA GLY A 20 35.71 3.87 1.20
C GLY A 20 35.32 3.46 -0.22
N LEU A 21 35.81 2.33 -0.70
CA LEU A 21 35.43 1.78 -2.00
C LEU A 21 33.95 1.40 -2.06
N ALA A 22 33.44 0.75 -1.01
CA ALA A 22 32.05 0.33 -0.91
C ALA A 22 31.07 1.51 -0.91
N ILE A 23 31.34 2.59 -0.16
CA ILE A 23 30.46 3.77 -0.15
C ILE A 23 30.48 4.51 -1.49
N LEU A 24 31.64 4.63 -2.14
CA LEU A 24 31.75 5.25 -3.46
C LEU A 24 30.96 4.47 -4.52
N ALA A 25 30.97 3.14 -4.46
CA ALA A 25 30.15 2.29 -5.31
C ALA A 25 28.64 2.55 -5.10
N VAL A 26 28.18 2.64 -3.84
CA VAL A 26 26.77 2.93 -3.51
C VAL A 26 26.36 4.32 -4.00
N LEU A 27 27.22 5.33 -3.84
CA LEU A 27 26.96 6.68 -4.35
C LEU A 27 26.86 6.69 -5.89
N GLY A 28 27.75 5.97 -6.57
CA GLY A 28 27.68 5.79 -8.02
C GLY A 28 26.36 5.18 -8.46
N PHE A 29 25.88 4.15 -7.75
CA PHE A 29 24.60 3.51 -8.02
C PHE A 29 23.40 4.44 -7.84
N HIS A 30 23.38 5.26 -6.79
CA HIS A 30 22.25 6.16 -6.55
C HIS A 30 22.27 7.40 -7.45
N PHE A 31 23.40 8.10 -7.57
CA PHE A 31 23.45 9.36 -8.34
C PHE A 31 23.61 9.15 -9.85
N TYR A 32 24.17 8.02 -10.26
CA TYR A 32 24.46 7.71 -11.66
C TYR A 32 24.13 6.23 -12.00
N PRO A 33 22.88 5.79 -11.79
CA PRO A 33 22.47 4.38 -11.94
C PRO A 33 22.67 3.83 -13.35
N LYS A 34 22.71 4.69 -14.38
CA LYS A 34 22.97 4.30 -15.77
C LYS A 34 24.45 4.01 -16.03
N GLN A 35 25.35 4.74 -15.36
CA GLN A 35 26.79 4.59 -15.52
C GLN A 35 27.36 3.53 -14.57
N PHE A 36 26.81 3.42 -13.36
CA PHE A 36 27.27 2.47 -12.34
C PHE A 36 26.12 1.57 -11.84
N PRO A 37 25.47 0.79 -12.72
CA PRO A 37 24.33 -0.05 -12.33
C PRO A 37 24.68 -1.14 -11.31
N ASN A 38 25.95 -1.55 -11.23
CA ASN A 38 26.43 -2.58 -10.31
C ASN A 38 26.95 -2.02 -8.98
N GLY A 39 26.85 -0.70 -8.75
CA GLY A 39 27.36 -0.07 -7.52
C GLY A 39 26.64 -0.50 -6.24
N TYR A 40 25.42 -1.07 -6.33
CA TYR A 40 24.71 -1.66 -5.19
C TYR A 40 25.52 -2.78 -4.50
N LEU A 41 26.48 -3.40 -5.20
CA LEU A 41 27.38 -4.44 -4.67
C LEU A 41 28.27 -3.91 -3.53
N GLY A 42 28.43 -2.58 -3.39
CA GLY A 42 29.10 -1.99 -2.23
C GLY A 42 28.43 -2.35 -0.90
N VAL A 43 27.10 -2.51 -0.87
CA VAL A 43 26.38 -2.99 0.33
C VAL A 43 26.80 -4.41 0.70
N ASP A 44 27.02 -5.27 -0.30
CA ASP A 44 27.46 -6.64 -0.09
C ASP A 44 28.89 -6.69 0.50
N GLN A 45 29.74 -5.70 0.18
CA GLN A 45 31.07 -5.53 0.82
C GLN A 45 30.94 -5.08 2.28
N PHE A 46 30.01 -4.16 2.58
CA PHE A 46 29.72 -3.76 3.96
C PHE A 46 29.29 -4.96 4.80
N PHE A 47 28.43 -5.85 4.30
CA PHE A 47 28.03 -7.05 5.05
C PHE A 47 29.22 -7.99 5.37
N VAL A 48 30.16 -8.17 4.44
CA VAL A 48 31.39 -8.95 4.70
C VAL A 48 32.23 -8.29 5.80
N LEU A 49 32.45 -6.97 5.69
CA LEU A 49 33.20 -6.21 6.70
C LEU A 49 32.53 -6.27 8.08
N SER A 50 31.22 -6.11 8.15
CA SER A 50 30.47 -6.20 9.39
C SER A 50 30.58 -7.59 10.01
N GLY A 51 30.54 -8.66 9.20
CA GLY A 51 30.80 -10.02 9.67
C GLY A 51 32.19 -10.21 10.28
N PHE A 52 33.22 -9.69 9.62
CA PHE A 52 34.60 -9.70 10.11
C PHE A 52 34.74 -8.95 11.44
N LEU A 53 34.23 -7.72 11.50
CA LEU A 53 34.31 -6.87 12.69
C LEU A 53 33.48 -7.40 13.86
N MET A 54 32.32 -8.03 13.61
CA MET A 54 31.54 -8.69 14.68
C MET A 54 32.29 -9.89 15.25
N CYS A 55 32.86 -10.74 14.39
CA CYS A 55 33.64 -11.90 14.81
C CYS A 55 34.84 -11.47 15.67
N MET A 56 35.55 -10.43 15.23
CA MET A 56 36.66 -9.84 15.97
C MET A 56 36.24 -9.34 17.35
N LEU A 57 35.15 -8.58 17.45
CA LEU A 57 34.68 -8.10 18.75
C LEU A 57 34.28 -9.24 19.69
N LEU A 58 33.55 -10.24 19.17
CA LEU A 58 33.11 -11.40 19.95
C LEU A 58 34.30 -12.25 20.42
N ALA A 59 35.33 -12.40 19.57
CA ALA A 59 36.56 -13.08 19.94
C ALA A 59 37.32 -12.34 21.05
N LYS A 60 37.38 -11.00 21.00
CA LYS A 60 37.98 -10.19 22.07
C LYS A 60 37.24 -10.29 23.40
N SER A 61 35.91 -10.47 23.39
CA SER A 61 35.10 -10.58 24.61
C SER A 61 34.94 -12.01 25.14
N GLN A 62 35.50 -13.03 24.47
CA GLN A 62 35.21 -14.45 24.74
C GLN A 62 35.57 -14.93 26.16
N GLN A 63 36.47 -14.22 26.85
CA GLN A 63 36.90 -14.57 28.21
C GLN A 63 35.94 -14.05 29.31
N LEU A 64 34.96 -13.23 28.94
CA LEU A 64 34.01 -12.65 29.90
C LEU A 64 32.88 -13.63 30.25
N PRO A 65 32.29 -13.51 31.45
CA PRO A 65 31.05 -14.21 31.79
C PRO A 65 29.95 -13.94 30.77
N THR A 66 29.10 -14.94 30.48
CA THR A 66 28.09 -14.89 29.41
C THR A 66 27.25 -13.62 29.41
N PHE A 67 26.78 -13.16 30.58
CA PHE A 67 25.97 -11.94 30.67
C PHE A 67 26.76 -10.68 30.26
N SER A 68 28.00 -10.55 30.73
CA SER A 68 28.89 -9.44 30.40
C SER A 68 29.33 -9.49 28.94
N PHE A 69 29.54 -10.69 28.38
CA PHE A 69 29.82 -10.91 26.96
C PHE A 69 28.73 -10.30 26.07
N PHE A 70 27.46 -10.64 26.31
CA PHE A 70 26.34 -10.08 25.53
C PHE A 70 26.20 -8.58 25.75
N THR A 71 26.26 -8.13 27.01
CA THR A 71 26.07 -6.72 27.36
C THR A 71 27.14 -5.83 26.70
N GLN A 72 28.41 -6.21 26.80
CA GLN A 72 29.51 -5.44 26.22
C GLN A 72 29.47 -5.44 24.69
N PHE A 73 29.10 -6.56 24.06
CA PHE A 73 28.94 -6.63 22.61
C PHE A 73 27.85 -5.67 22.11
N TYR A 74 26.65 -5.73 22.69
CA TYR A 74 25.53 -4.89 22.26
C TYR A 74 25.75 -3.42 22.59
N LEU A 75 26.29 -3.09 23.76
CA LEU A 75 26.59 -1.70 24.12
C LEU A 75 27.56 -1.05 23.13
N ARG A 76 28.63 -1.75 22.72
CA ARG A 76 29.60 -1.23 21.75
C ARG A 76 28.94 -0.91 20.40
N ARG A 77 28.11 -1.82 19.88
CA ARG A 77 27.44 -1.63 18.59
C ARG A 77 26.33 -0.61 18.63
N PHE A 78 25.54 -0.57 19.70
CA PHE A 78 24.51 0.44 19.88
C PHE A 78 25.10 1.83 20.10
N LYS A 79 26.18 1.96 20.88
CA LYS A 79 26.94 3.21 21.04
C LYS A 79 27.41 3.75 19.68
N ARG A 80 27.89 2.89 18.79
CA ARG A 80 28.37 3.30 17.46
C ARG A 80 27.25 3.76 16.52
N ILE A 81 26.10 3.08 16.51
CA ILE A 81 25.08 3.21 15.45
C ILE A 81 23.88 4.06 15.87
N LEU A 82 23.28 3.81 17.04
CA LEU A 82 21.94 4.34 17.34
C LEU A 82 21.85 5.87 17.43
N PRO A 83 22.81 6.61 18.05
CA PRO A 83 22.70 8.06 18.19
C PRO A 83 22.60 8.78 16.84
N LEU A 84 23.52 8.49 15.91
CA LEU A 84 23.50 9.12 14.59
C LEU A 84 22.32 8.67 13.75
N TYR A 85 21.93 7.40 13.83
CA TYR A 85 20.77 6.88 13.10
C TYR A 85 19.46 7.56 13.51
N PHE A 86 19.21 7.71 14.81
CA PHE A 86 18.00 8.39 15.28
C PHE A 86 18.03 9.89 15.07
N LEU A 87 19.20 10.54 15.14
CA LEU A 87 19.32 11.94 14.72
C LEU A 87 19.00 12.09 13.23
N PHE A 88 19.50 11.19 12.39
CA PHE A 88 19.21 11.16 10.97
C PHE A 88 17.70 11.02 10.72
N ILE A 89 17.02 10.05 11.35
CA ILE A 89 15.56 9.88 11.19
C ILE A 89 14.84 11.17 11.59
N LEU A 90 15.25 11.82 12.69
CA LEU A 90 14.62 13.05 13.14
C LEU A 90 14.74 14.15 12.10
N CYS A 91 15.95 14.36 11.56
CA CYS A 91 16.19 15.34 10.51
C CYS A 91 15.46 15.00 9.21
N ALA A 92 15.39 13.72 8.83
CA ALA A 92 14.69 13.27 7.62
C ALA A 92 13.17 13.46 7.75
N VAL A 93 12.58 13.12 8.90
CA VAL A 93 11.16 13.37 9.18
C VAL A 93 10.87 14.87 9.26
N PHE A 94 11.74 15.65 9.90
CA PHE A 94 11.62 17.12 9.89
C PHE A 94 11.66 17.68 8.47
N ALA A 95 12.59 17.23 7.64
CA ALA A 95 12.67 17.61 6.24
C ALA A 95 11.41 17.19 5.46
N LEU A 96 10.90 15.99 5.72
CA LEU A 96 9.66 15.47 5.11
C LEU A 96 8.46 16.40 5.40
N TYR A 97 8.27 16.84 6.64
CA TYR A 97 7.17 17.73 7.00
C TYR A 97 7.37 19.20 6.56
N THR A 98 8.61 19.63 6.25
CA THR A 98 8.92 21.03 5.92
C THR A 98 9.12 21.30 4.43
N PHE A 99 9.71 20.36 3.68
CA PHE A 99 10.10 20.55 2.28
C PHE A 99 9.30 19.71 1.28
N PHE A 100 8.56 18.69 1.72
CA PHE A 100 7.83 17.78 0.82
C PHE A 100 6.31 18.04 0.84
N GLN A 101 5.62 17.57 -0.20
CA GLN A 101 4.16 17.65 -0.32
C GLN A 101 3.45 16.70 0.67
N ILE A 102 2.25 17.07 1.13
CA ILE A 102 1.45 16.32 2.12
C ILE A 102 1.20 14.86 1.68
N SER A 103 1.01 14.60 0.38
CA SER A 103 0.83 13.24 -0.16
C SER A 103 2.06 12.35 0.07
N THR A 104 3.27 12.90 -0.08
CA THR A 104 4.54 12.22 0.18
C THR A 104 4.73 11.95 1.67
N VAL A 105 4.26 12.85 2.54
CA VAL A 105 4.31 12.70 4.00
C VAL A 105 3.58 11.43 4.43
N PHE A 106 2.33 11.22 3.98
CA PHE A 106 1.56 10.02 4.36
C PHE A 106 2.21 8.70 3.93
N GLN A 107 2.84 8.66 2.76
CA GLN A 107 3.53 7.47 2.28
C GLN A 107 4.83 7.19 3.07
N ASN A 108 5.58 8.24 3.41
CA ASN A 108 6.88 8.12 4.08
C ASN A 108 6.76 8.02 5.62
N GLN A 109 5.63 8.41 6.22
CA GLN A 109 5.40 8.31 7.67
C GLN A 109 5.43 6.86 8.16
N LEU A 110 4.81 5.94 7.41
CA LEU A 110 4.82 4.51 7.74
C LEU A 110 6.22 3.90 7.58
N SER A 111 6.96 4.30 6.54
CA SER A 111 8.35 3.89 6.34
C SER A 111 9.30 4.45 7.40
N ALA A 112 9.10 5.69 7.85
CA ALA A 112 9.82 6.27 8.99
C ALA A 112 9.59 5.45 10.27
N GLY A 113 8.34 5.02 10.52
CA GLY A 113 8.01 4.12 11.62
C GLY A 113 8.76 2.79 11.52
N LYS A 114 8.78 2.15 10.34
CA LYS A 114 9.54 0.91 10.10
C LYS A 114 11.05 1.10 10.27
N ALA A 115 11.59 2.23 9.84
CA ALA A 115 13.00 2.57 10.01
C ALA A 115 13.36 2.75 11.49
N LEU A 116 12.49 3.39 12.28
CA LEU A 116 12.69 3.63 13.72
C LEU A 116 12.87 2.33 14.53
N ILE A 117 12.17 1.26 14.13
CA ILE A 117 12.22 -0.05 14.79
C ILE A 117 13.01 -1.12 14.01
N PHE A 118 13.85 -0.71 13.03
CA PHE A 118 14.72 -1.61 12.25
C PHE A 118 14.01 -2.73 11.48
N ILE A 119 12.84 -2.44 10.89
CA ILE A 119 12.10 -3.38 10.01
C ILE A 119 11.86 -2.81 8.61
N SER A 120 12.64 -1.81 8.21
CA SER A 120 12.54 -1.18 6.88
C SER A 120 12.86 -2.14 5.72
N ASN A 121 13.49 -3.29 6.00
CA ASN A 121 13.68 -4.37 5.03
C ASN A 121 12.41 -5.18 4.73
N ARG A 122 11.30 -5.02 5.45
CA ARG A 122 10.05 -5.74 5.13
C ARG A 122 9.16 -4.91 4.19
N PRO A 123 8.80 -5.43 2.99
CA PRO A 123 7.94 -4.71 2.05
C PRO A 123 6.56 -4.45 2.65
N HIS A 124 5.85 -3.43 2.15
CA HIS A 124 4.47 -3.16 2.60
C HIS A 124 3.47 -4.17 2.02
N THR A 125 3.69 -4.62 0.79
CA THR A 125 2.87 -5.61 0.08
C THR A 125 3.77 -6.60 -0.67
N GLU A 126 3.23 -7.77 -1.03
CA GLU A 126 4.00 -8.85 -1.68
C GLU A 126 4.49 -8.51 -3.10
N ASP A 127 3.90 -7.48 -3.74
CA ASP A 127 4.14 -7.07 -5.13
C ASP A 127 5.11 -5.89 -5.30
N GLU A 128 5.71 -5.36 -4.23
CA GLU A 128 6.63 -4.22 -4.32
C GLU A 128 8.03 -4.64 -4.80
N ASP A 129 8.45 -4.20 -5.99
CA ASP A 129 9.85 -4.30 -6.42
C ASP A 129 10.69 -3.23 -5.73
N TYR A 130 11.32 -3.65 -4.63
CA TYR A 130 12.14 -2.81 -3.78
C TYR A 130 13.30 -2.14 -4.53
N PHE A 131 13.90 -2.81 -5.53
CA PHE A 131 15.00 -2.24 -6.31
C PHE A 131 14.52 -1.12 -7.23
N GLU A 132 13.28 -1.21 -7.70
CA GLU A 132 12.60 -0.16 -8.45
C GLU A 132 12.31 1.05 -7.53
N LYS A 133 11.81 0.84 -6.30
CA LYS A 133 11.65 1.95 -5.32
C LYS A 133 12.98 2.63 -4.94
N LEU A 134 14.05 1.85 -4.76
CA LEU A 134 15.38 2.36 -4.41
C LEU A 134 16.02 3.14 -5.58
N SER A 135 15.79 2.71 -6.82
CA SER A 135 16.30 3.40 -8.01
C SER A 135 15.46 4.61 -8.43
N MET A 136 14.13 4.58 -8.19
CA MET A 136 13.19 5.65 -8.51
C MET A 136 13.01 6.69 -7.37
N ALA A 137 13.66 6.47 -6.22
CA ALA A 137 13.74 7.42 -5.12
C ALA A 137 12.38 7.91 -4.55
N MET A 138 11.35 7.05 -4.53
CA MET A 138 10.00 7.41 -4.09
C MET A 138 9.82 7.57 -2.57
N ASP A 139 10.70 6.96 -1.77
CA ASP A 139 10.60 6.91 -0.31
C ASP A 139 11.97 7.12 0.34
N LEU A 140 12.08 8.13 1.20
CA LEU A 140 13.30 8.64 1.85
C LEU A 140 13.97 7.62 2.77
N PHE A 141 13.22 6.66 3.30
CA PHE A 141 13.73 5.67 4.26
C PHE A 141 14.04 4.33 3.60
N THR A 142 13.84 4.21 2.28
CA THR A 142 14.05 2.95 1.55
C THR A 142 15.45 2.41 1.78
N HIS A 143 16.50 3.22 1.64
CA HIS A 143 17.91 2.80 1.77
C HIS A 143 18.31 2.28 3.17
N THR A 144 17.49 2.49 4.21
CA THR A 144 17.79 1.98 5.58
C THR A 144 17.58 0.47 5.73
N TRP A 145 17.09 -0.21 4.69
CA TRP A 145 16.88 -1.67 4.66
C TRP A 145 18.14 -2.46 5.02
N SER A 146 19.31 -2.06 4.48
CA SER A 146 20.56 -2.78 4.65
C SER A 146 21.04 -2.69 6.09
N LEU A 147 20.89 -1.51 6.71
CA LEU A 147 21.15 -1.29 8.12
C LEU A 147 20.17 -2.08 9.00
N SER A 148 18.92 -2.22 8.59
CA SER A 148 17.95 -3.08 9.29
C SER A 148 18.37 -4.55 9.25
N VAL A 149 18.81 -5.05 8.09
CA VAL A 149 19.37 -6.42 7.94
C VAL A 149 20.61 -6.60 8.82
N GLU A 150 21.48 -5.60 8.86
CA GLU A 150 22.71 -5.61 9.65
C GLU A 150 22.44 -5.63 11.17
N ILE A 151 21.55 -4.77 11.68
CA ILE A 151 21.13 -4.78 13.10
C ILE A 151 20.45 -6.11 13.47
N GLN A 152 19.61 -6.66 12.58
CA GLN A 152 19.00 -7.98 12.77
C GLN A 152 20.07 -9.07 12.85
N PHE A 153 21.11 -9.01 12.01
CA PHE A 153 22.25 -9.94 12.10
C PHE A 153 23.02 -9.78 13.41
N TYR A 154 23.23 -8.56 13.90
CA TYR A 154 23.91 -8.31 15.18
C TYR A 154 23.20 -8.93 16.36
N PHE A 155 21.86 -9.03 16.31
CA PHE A 155 21.10 -9.74 17.32
C PHE A 155 21.33 -11.28 17.29
N ILE A 156 21.61 -11.84 16.11
CA ILE A 156 21.73 -13.29 15.90
C ILE A 156 23.19 -13.76 16.07
N VAL A 157 24.17 -12.96 15.67
CA VAL A 157 25.58 -13.38 15.55
C VAL A 157 26.24 -13.88 16.84
N PRO A 158 25.95 -13.35 18.06
CA PRO A 158 26.60 -13.86 19.25
C PRO A 158 26.22 -15.32 19.54
N PHE A 159 24.99 -15.72 19.21
CA PHE A 159 24.54 -17.11 19.35
C PHE A 159 25.24 -18.04 18.36
N ILE A 160 25.35 -17.62 17.09
CA ILE A 160 26.10 -18.36 16.07
C ILE A 160 27.56 -18.54 16.51
N PHE A 161 28.16 -17.48 17.05
CA PHE A 161 29.55 -17.49 17.51
C PHE A 161 29.76 -18.44 18.70
N LEU A 162 28.90 -18.37 19.74
CA LEU A 162 29.00 -19.22 20.92
C LEU A 162 28.85 -20.72 20.60
N ILE A 163 27.96 -21.08 19.68
CA ILE A 163 27.84 -22.47 19.20
C ILE A 163 29.12 -22.87 18.47
N GLY A 164 29.67 -22.00 17.63
CA GLY A 164 30.92 -22.23 16.93
C GLY A 164 32.12 -22.42 17.85
N LEU A 165 32.15 -21.82 19.04
CA LEU A 165 33.20 -22.02 20.05
C LEU A 165 33.20 -23.42 20.67
N GLN A 166 32.05 -24.11 20.66
CA GLN A 166 31.95 -25.49 21.17
C GLN A 166 32.64 -26.50 20.24
N LEU A 167 32.92 -26.10 19.00
CA LEU A 167 33.48 -26.93 17.94
C LEU A 167 34.99 -26.69 17.81
N LYS A 168 35.77 -27.78 17.65
CA LYS A 168 37.24 -27.73 17.58
C LYS A 168 37.77 -27.99 16.16
N GLY A 169 38.85 -27.31 15.79
CA GLY A 169 39.58 -27.53 14.54
C GLY A 169 38.69 -27.39 13.30
N ALA A 170 38.72 -28.38 12.41
CA ALA A 170 37.97 -28.38 11.14
C ALA A 170 36.44 -28.31 11.32
N SER A 171 35.89 -28.87 12.40
CA SER A 171 34.45 -28.88 12.66
C SER A 171 33.85 -27.47 12.82
N ARG A 172 34.63 -26.52 13.34
CA ARG A 172 34.25 -25.11 13.44
C ARG A 172 34.05 -24.48 12.06
N TYR A 173 34.99 -24.69 11.14
CA TYR A 173 34.89 -24.17 9.76
C TYR A 173 33.74 -24.81 8.99
N ILE A 174 33.50 -26.11 9.18
CA ILE A 174 32.37 -26.83 8.58
C ILE A 174 31.05 -26.23 9.05
N TYR A 175 30.91 -25.90 10.34
CA TYR A 175 29.71 -25.30 10.90
C TYR A 175 29.35 -23.96 10.25
N TYR A 176 30.30 -23.01 10.20
CA TYR A 176 30.07 -21.72 9.56
C TYR A 176 29.83 -21.85 8.06
N SER A 177 30.55 -22.77 7.38
CA SER A 177 30.33 -23.06 5.96
C SER A 177 28.93 -23.63 5.71
N LEU A 178 28.45 -24.53 6.58
CA LEU A 178 27.11 -25.12 6.45
C LEU A 178 26.01 -24.06 6.58
N ILE A 179 26.11 -23.16 7.57
CA ILE A 179 25.13 -22.07 7.72
C ILE A 179 25.20 -21.11 6.53
N ALA A 180 26.40 -20.79 6.04
CA ALA A 180 26.56 -19.95 4.86
C ALA A 180 25.94 -20.59 3.61
N ILE A 181 26.16 -21.89 3.41
CA ILE A 181 25.55 -22.66 2.31
C ILE A 181 24.03 -22.71 2.44
N LEU A 182 23.48 -22.98 3.63
CA LEU A 182 22.03 -22.99 3.85
C LEU A 182 21.40 -21.62 3.59
N SER A 183 22.04 -20.54 4.05
CA SER A 183 21.61 -19.16 3.78
C SER A 183 21.68 -18.83 2.29
N PHE A 184 22.72 -19.28 1.58
CA PHE A 184 22.86 -19.09 0.14
C PHE A 184 21.86 -19.92 -0.67
N ILE A 185 21.58 -21.17 -0.27
CA ILE A 185 20.51 -21.98 -0.87
C ILE A 185 19.16 -21.29 -0.68
N PHE A 186 18.89 -20.78 0.54
CA PHE A 186 17.67 -20.03 0.80
C PHE A 186 17.59 -18.74 -0.05
N HIS A 187 18.71 -18.07 -0.28
CA HIS A 187 18.80 -16.91 -1.19
C HIS A 187 18.40 -17.28 -2.63
N ILE A 188 18.91 -18.39 -3.16
CA ILE A 188 18.63 -18.84 -4.53
C ILE A 188 17.19 -19.36 -4.68
N ALA A 189 16.69 -20.08 -3.66
CA ALA A 189 15.37 -20.70 -3.70
C ALA A 189 14.23 -19.69 -3.48
N SER A 190 14.54 -18.52 -2.90
CA SER A 190 13.54 -17.49 -2.58
C SER A 190 13.28 -16.56 -3.77
N PRO A 191 12.05 -15.99 -3.89
CA PRO A 191 11.78 -14.90 -4.82
C PRO A 191 12.74 -13.72 -4.65
N GLN A 192 12.96 -12.93 -5.71
CA GLN A 192 13.93 -11.83 -5.69
C GLN A 192 13.67 -10.82 -4.56
N SER A 193 12.40 -10.51 -4.26
CA SER A 193 12.00 -9.63 -3.15
C SER A 193 12.42 -10.16 -1.77
N VAL A 194 12.29 -11.47 -1.54
CA VAL A 194 12.65 -12.13 -0.27
C VAL A 194 14.16 -12.34 -0.18
N SER A 195 14.80 -12.82 -1.26
CA SER A 195 16.25 -13.06 -1.32
C SER A 195 17.05 -11.79 -1.04
N PHE A 196 16.54 -10.63 -1.46
CA PHE A 196 17.20 -9.34 -1.28
C PHE A 196 17.06 -8.82 0.15
N ASN A 197 15.87 -8.93 0.74
CA ASN A 197 15.48 -8.23 1.96
C ASN A 197 15.58 -9.06 3.25
N SER A 198 15.51 -10.39 3.14
CA SER A 198 15.50 -11.26 4.31
C SER A 198 16.90 -11.38 4.91
N VAL A 199 17.03 -11.12 6.23
CA VAL A 199 18.28 -11.36 6.95
C VAL A 199 18.78 -12.80 6.75
N PHE A 200 17.87 -13.79 6.77
CA PHE A 200 18.22 -15.21 6.60
C PHE A 200 18.79 -15.52 5.21
N ALA A 201 18.36 -14.81 4.18
CA ALA A 201 18.89 -14.94 2.83
C ALA A 201 20.23 -14.19 2.63
N ARG A 202 20.65 -13.37 3.60
CA ARG A 202 21.87 -12.55 3.53
C ARG A 202 22.97 -12.96 4.52
N ILE A 203 22.66 -13.79 5.51
CA ILE A 203 23.61 -14.28 6.54
C ILE A 203 24.92 -14.81 5.92
N TRP A 204 24.86 -15.49 4.77
CA TRP A 204 26.05 -16.03 4.10
C TRP A 204 27.15 -14.98 3.85
N GLN A 205 26.79 -13.72 3.58
CA GLN A 205 27.73 -12.64 3.31
C GLN A 205 28.51 -12.24 4.57
N PHE A 206 27.79 -12.12 5.69
CA PHE A 206 28.40 -11.87 7.00
C PHE A 206 29.28 -13.05 7.45
N LEU A 207 28.85 -14.29 7.21
CA LEU A 207 29.63 -15.48 7.58
C LEU A 207 30.94 -15.60 6.81
N ILE A 208 31.00 -15.17 5.54
CA ILE A 208 32.26 -15.07 4.79
C ILE A 208 33.23 -14.11 5.49
N GLY A 209 32.74 -12.98 6.01
CA GLY A 209 33.52 -12.07 6.85
C GLY A 209 34.02 -12.71 8.15
N MET A 210 33.15 -13.45 8.86
CA MET A 210 33.54 -14.17 10.08
C MET A 210 34.62 -15.23 9.80
N MET A 211 34.50 -15.94 8.67
CA MET A 211 35.50 -16.92 8.23
C MET A 211 36.82 -16.26 7.85
N ALA A 212 36.78 -15.11 7.17
CA ALA A 212 37.97 -14.32 6.88
C ALA A 212 38.73 -13.96 8.17
N TYR A 213 38.03 -13.52 9.21
CA TYR A 213 38.63 -13.25 10.52
C TYR A 213 39.32 -14.48 11.11
N MET A 214 38.63 -15.63 11.16
CA MET A 214 39.20 -16.85 11.74
C MET A 214 40.44 -17.36 10.98
N VAL A 215 40.46 -17.18 9.66
CA VAL A 215 41.62 -17.54 8.84
C VAL A 215 42.79 -16.59 9.12
N SER A 216 42.55 -15.29 9.21
CA SER A 216 43.58 -14.30 9.54
C SER A 216 44.15 -14.51 10.96
N ASP A 217 43.29 -14.75 11.95
CA ASP A 217 43.68 -15.03 13.34
C ASP A 217 44.53 -16.30 13.46
N ARG A 218 44.14 -17.38 12.74
CA ARG A 218 44.93 -18.62 12.68
C ARG A 218 46.28 -18.44 11.98
N GLN A 219 46.35 -17.63 10.92
CA GLN A 219 47.63 -17.32 10.28
C GLN A 219 48.56 -16.60 11.25
N GLN A 220 48.02 -15.68 12.05
CA GLN A 220 48.79 -14.97 13.06
C GLN A 220 49.28 -15.91 14.18
N SER A 221 48.42 -16.78 14.71
CA SER A 221 48.84 -17.76 15.73
C SER A 221 49.94 -18.71 15.23
N ILE A 222 49.87 -19.15 13.96
CA ILE A 222 50.89 -20.00 13.35
C ILE A 222 52.21 -19.24 13.15
N LEU A 223 52.16 -17.97 12.74
CA LEU A 223 53.36 -17.13 12.58
C LEU A 223 54.02 -16.83 13.93
N GLU A 224 53.23 -16.62 14.99
CA GLU A 224 53.73 -16.47 16.36
C GLU A 224 54.33 -17.78 16.89
N GLU A 225 53.74 -18.94 16.62
CA GLU A 225 54.31 -20.26 16.95
C GLU A 225 55.63 -20.53 16.21
N ILE A 226 55.73 -20.18 14.93
CA ILE A 226 56.96 -20.32 14.14
C ILE A 226 58.05 -19.35 14.65
N GLY A 227 57.67 -18.12 15.03
CA GLY A 227 58.58 -17.12 15.60
C GLY A 227 59.01 -17.43 17.04
N SER A 228 58.20 -18.16 17.82
CA SER A 228 58.59 -18.64 19.16
C SER A 228 59.56 -19.82 19.08
N ILE A 229 59.47 -20.66 18.05
CA ILE A 229 60.45 -21.73 17.79
C ILE A 229 61.87 -21.15 17.52
N GLU A 230 61.97 -19.93 16.99
CA GLU A 230 63.25 -19.21 16.82
C GLU A 230 63.76 -18.52 18.11
N LYS A 231 62.95 -18.41 19.17
CA LYS A 231 63.29 -17.73 20.43
C LYS A 231 63.50 -18.64 21.63
N ASP A 232 63.29 -19.95 21.49
CA ASP A 232 63.47 -20.96 22.56
C ASP A 232 64.95 -21.39 22.77
N GLU A 233 65.89 -20.45 22.67
CA GLU A 233 67.13 -20.47 23.46
C GLU A 233 67.14 -19.20 24.33
N ILE A 234 66.55 -19.24 25.53
CA ILE A 234 67.00 -18.59 26.77
C ILE A 234 65.87 -18.61 27.83
N PHE A 235 66.15 -19.40 28.89
CA PHE A 235 65.74 -19.31 30.29
C PHE A 235 64.32 -19.71 30.77
N VAL A 236 64.37 -20.62 31.75
CA VAL A 236 63.33 -21.10 32.69
C VAL A 236 63.54 -20.40 34.05
N VAL A 237 62.47 -20.14 34.84
CA VAL A 237 62.31 -20.48 36.28
C VAL A 237 61.10 -19.77 36.92
N ASP A 238 60.14 -20.62 37.32
CA ASP A 238 59.39 -20.76 38.60
C ASP A 238 58.41 -19.70 39.16
N ASN A 239 57.52 -20.27 39.98
CA ASN A 239 56.12 -20.01 40.31
C ASN A 239 55.82 -19.00 41.43
N ARG A 240 54.50 -18.73 41.52
CA ARG A 240 53.62 -18.71 42.73
C ARG A 240 53.31 -17.34 43.36
N LYS A 241 52.03 -16.90 43.27
CA LYS A 241 51.05 -16.80 44.39
C LYS A 241 49.79 -15.96 44.07
N ASP A 242 48.65 -16.62 44.23
CA ASP A 242 47.42 -16.25 44.95
C ASP A 242 46.70 -14.89 44.74
N ASN A 243 45.53 -15.02 44.08
CA ASN A 243 44.19 -14.50 44.39
C ASN A 243 44.05 -13.35 45.42
N LYS A 244 43.78 -12.14 44.91
CA LYS A 244 43.03 -11.09 45.64
C LYS A 244 42.43 -9.97 44.77
N TYR A 245 41.76 -10.22 43.64
CA TYR A 245 41.11 -9.12 42.89
C TYR A 245 39.84 -9.58 42.15
N LEU A 246 38.67 -9.43 42.77
CA LEU A 246 37.38 -9.61 42.07
C LEU A 246 36.41 -8.43 42.25
N TYR A 247 36.71 -7.47 43.14
CA TYR A 247 35.92 -6.24 43.27
C TYR A 247 36.65 -4.98 42.80
N GLU A 248 37.98 -5.03 42.64
CA GLU A 248 38.78 -3.95 42.04
C GLU A 248 38.88 -4.07 40.51
N ALA A 249 38.62 -5.28 39.97
CA ALA A 249 38.62 -5.59 38.53
C ALA A 249 37.43 -4.99 37.77
N LEU A 250 36.34 -4.61 38.45
CA LEU A 250 35.15 -4.05 37.80
C LEU A 250 35.28 -2.55 37.51
N GLU A 251 35.97 -1.79 38.37
CA GLU A 251 36.26 -0.36 38.11
C GLU A 251 37.43 -0.16 37.14
N THR A 252 38.46 -1.03 37.19
CA THR A 252 39.53 -1.04 36.19
C THR A 252 39.04 -1.51 34.82
N MET A 253 38.11 -2.48 34.76
CA MET A 253 37.48 -2.85 33.49
C MET A 253 36.63 -1.72 32.91
N GLU A 254 36.00 -0.85 33.71
CA GLU A 254 35.22 0.27 33.17
C GLU A 254 36.13 1.37 32.57
N GLN A 255 37.32 1.58 33.15
CA GLN A 255 38.34 2.49 32.61
C GLN A 255 39.05 1.90 31.37
N GLU A 256 39.40 0.61 31.37
CA GLU A 256 39.97 -0.09 30.19
C GLU A 256 38.91 -0.25 29.08
N THR A 257 37.63 -0.40 29.43
CA THR A 257 36.53 -0.46 28.45
C THR A 257 36.36 0.87 27.74
N ASN A 258 36.60 2.02 28.40
CA ASN A 258 36.53 3.33 27.75
C ASN A 258 37.72 3.61 26.82
N GLN A 259 38.91 3.09 27.12
CA GLN A 259 40.08 3.14 26.22
C GLN A 259 39.92 2.22 24.99
N LEU A 260 39.12 1.15 25.12
CA LEU A 260 38.74 0.25 24.02
C LEU A 260 37.59 0.76 23.14
N LEU A 261 36.90 1.84 23.53
CA LEU A 261 35.83 2.46 22.74
C LEU A 261 36.36 3.42 21.67
N GLU A 262 37.64 3.82 21.75
CA GLU A 262 38.27 4.76 20.80
C GLU A 262 38.88 4.05 19.58
N ASP A 263 39.16 2.74 19.66
CA ASP A 263 39.97 2.01 18.69
C ASP A 263 39.23 0.77 18.13
N ASP A 264 38.16 1.00 17.36
CA ASP A 264 37.44 -0.06 16.61
C ASP A 264 38.34 -0.79 15.56
N GLU A 265 39.62 -0.39 15.41
CA GLU A 265 40.53 -0.84 14.35
C GLU A 265 41.99 -1.07 14.75
N VAL A 266 42.32 -1.18 16.04
CA VAL A 266 43.69 -1.51 16.43
C VAL A 266 43.90 -3.03 16.36
N PHE A 267 44.52 -3.45 15.27
CA PHE A 267 45.08 -4.78 15.05
C PHE A 267 46.60 -4.62 14.91
N GLY A 268 47.39 -5.51 15.49
CA GLY A 268 48.86 -5.50 15.31
C GLY A 268 49.24 -6.07 13.95
N ARG A 269 50.13 -5.41 13.21
CA ARG A 269 50.70 -5.96 11.97
C ARG A 269 51.48 -7.26 12.27
N PRO A 270 51.22 -8.37 11.58
CA PRO A 270 52.12 -9.52 11.59
C PRO A 270 53.40 -9.20 10.79
N GLU A 271 54.52 -9.74 11.25
CA GLU A 271 55.80 -9.66 10.54
C GLU A 271 55.73 -10.48 9.23
N LYS A 272 55.84 -9.77 8.10
CA LYS A 272 56.10 -10.23 6.72
C LYS A 272 55.57 -11.62 6.33
N SER A 273 54.28 -11.68 6.02
CA SER A 273 53.71 -12.70 5.13
C SER A 273 54.21 -12.50 3.69
N ARG A 274 54.95 -13.49 3.14
CA ARG A 274 55.40 -13.54 1.74
C ARG A 274 54.30 -14.06 0.81
N ILE A 275 53.14 -13.40 0.78
CA ILE A 275 52.12 -13.65 -0.26
C ILE A 275 52.34 -12.62 -1.38
N PRO A 276 52.35 -13.01 -2.67
CA PRO A 276 52.65 -12.07 -3.75
C PRO A 276 51.56 -10.99 -3.83
N ILE A 277 51.95 -9.75 -3.52
CA ILE A 277 51.19 -8.49 -3.68
C ILE A 277 50.36 -8.45 -4.97
N PHE A 278 50.87 -9.07 -6.04
CA PHE A 278 50.19 -9.23 -7.33
C PHE A 278 48.80 -9.88 -7.24
N ILE A 279 48.60 -10.90 -6.39
CA ILE A 279 47.30 -11.56 -6.23
C ILE A 279 46.27 -10.59 -5.64
N LYS A 280 46.65 -9.81 -4.62
CA LYS A 280 45.77 -8.83 -3.98
C LYS A 280 45.33 -7.76 -4.99
N TYR A 281 46.27 -7.20 -5.75
CA TYR A 281 45.93 -6.24 -6.81
C TYR A 281 45.07 -6.86 -7.91
N THR A 282 45.30 -8.12 -8.28
CA THR A 282 44.47 -8.83 -9.27
C THR A 282 43.03 -8.94 -8.77
N VAL A 283 42.82 -9.40 -7.53
CA VAL A 283 41.49 -9.48 -6.90
C VAL A 283 40.83 -8.10 -6.82
N LEU A 284 41.58 -7.06 -6.42
CA LEU A 284 41.08 -5.69 -6.31
C LEU A 284 40.65 -5.12 -7.67
N VAL A 285 41.49 -5.25 -8.70
CA VAL A 285 41.22 -4.78 -10.06
C VAL A 285 39.99 -5.47 -10.63
N ILE A 286 39.88 -6.80 -10.49
CA ILE A 286 38.71 -7.52 -11.00
C ILE A 286 37.44 -7.10 -10.24
N SER A 287 37.52 -6.89 -8.93
CA SER A 287 36.38 -6.40 -8.12
C SER A 287 35.94 -5.01 -8.59
N MET A 288 36.90 -4.11 -8.87
CA MET A 288 36.61 -2.79 -9.44
C MET A 288 35.99 -2.86 -10.83
N LEU A 289 36.48 -3.75 -11.71
CA LEU A 289 35.91 -3.93 -13.05
C LEU A 289 34.46 -4.40 -13.01
N VAL A 290 34.10 -5.28 -12.07
CA VAL A 290 32.72 -5.74 -11.85
C VAL A 290 31.83 -4.59 -11.36
N ILE A 291 32.30 -3.83 -10.35
CA ILE A 291 31.52 -2.73 -9.76
C ILE A 291 31.32 -1.57 -10.73
N LEU A 292 32.37 -1.21 -11.49
CA LEU A 292 32.37 -0.07 -12.41
C LEU A 292 31.87 -0.42 -13.82
N SER A 293 31.45 -1.66 -14.06
CA SER A 293 30.90 -2.07 -15.35
C SER A 293 29.63 -1.28 -15.68
N PRO A 294 29.54 -0.63 -16.86
CA PRO A 294 28.36 0.10 -17.30
C PRO A 294 27.21 -0.84 -17.72
N GLU A 295 27.50 -2.12 -17.97
CA GLU A 295 26.49 -3.13 -18.24
C GLU A 295 26.01 -3.80 -16.95
N VAL A 296 24.69 -3.99 -16.83
CA VAL A 296 24.08 -4.69 -15.70
C VAL A 296 24.52 -6.16 -15.73
N ILE A 297 25.32 -6.57 -14.75
CA ILE A 297 25.75 -7.95 -14.60
C ILE A 297 24.62 -8.72 -13.89
N ALA A 298 24.46 -10.00 -14.22
CA ALA A 298 23.51 -10.85 -13.51
C ALA A 298 23.75 -10.79 -11.99
N THR A 299 22.68 -10.52 -11.23
CA THR A 299 22.76 -10.13 -9.81
C THR A 299 23.38 -11.20 -8.93
N LEU A 300 22.98 -12.46 -9.11
CA LEU A 300 23.47 -13.60 -8.32
C LEU A 300 24.98 -13.85 -8.49
N PRO A 301 25.54 -14.04 -9.70
CA PRO A 301 26.98 -14.26 -9.86
C PRO A 301 27.80 -13.06 -9.42
N ALA A 302 27.35 -11.82 -9.68
CA ALA A 302 28.06 -10.61 -9.25
C ALA A 302 28.18 -10.53 -7.72
N ARG A 303 27.11 -10.85 -6.99
CA ARG A 303 27.10 -10.88 -5.52
C ARG A 303 28.01 -11.95 -4.95
N LEU A 304 27.87 -13.18 -5.44
CA LEU A 304 28.72 -14.29 -5.01
C LEU A 304 30.20 -13.94 -5.18
N PHE A 305 30.53 -13.37 -6.34
CA PHE A 305 31.88 -12.95 -6.68
C PHE A 305 32.41 -11.87 -5.74
N ILE A 306 31.70 -10.75 -5.59
CA ILE A 306 32.14 -9.62 -4.76
C ILE A 306 32.23 -10.02 -3.28
N THR A 307 31.31 -10.82 -2.76
CA THR A 307 31.36 -11.28 -1.36
C THR A 307 32.60 -12.15 -1.10
N ILE A 308 32.89 -13.12 -1.98
CA ILE A 308 34.06 -13.99 -1.83
C ILE A 308 35.36 -13.16 -2.00
N PHE A 309 35.41 -12.29 -3.00
CA PHE A 309 36.60 -11.49 -3.30
C PHE A 309 36.90 -10.50 -2.18
N THR A 310 35.88 -9.90 -1.56
CA THR A 310 36.05 -9.05 -0.38
C THR A 310 36.60 -9.84 0.80
N GLY A 311 36.12 -11.08 1.02
CA GLY A 311 36.70 -11.97 2.02
C GLY A 311 38.19 -12.27 1.77
N PHE A 312 38.56 -12.54 0.52
CA PHE A 312 39.97 -12.72 0.14
C PHE A 312 40.81 -11.47 0.34
N LEU A 313 40.30 -10.27 -0.02
CA LEU A 313 41.01 -9.01 0.19
C LEU A 313 41.34 -8.77 1.67
N ILE A 314 40.43 -9.15 2.57
CA ILE A 314 40.64 -9.05 4.03
C ILE A 314 41.71 -10.03 4.52
N VAL A 315 41.70 -11.28 4.02
CA VAL A 315 42.66 -12.33 4.41
C VAL A 315 44.07 -12.06 3.88
N LEU A 316 44.20 -11.47 2.69
CA LEU A 316 45.49 -11.14 2.05
C LEU A 316 46.14 -9.91 2.72
N ASP A 317 46.39 -9.98 4.03
CA ASP A 317 46.94 -8.93 4.90
C ASP A 317 48.35 -8.46 4.47
N VAL A 318 48.40 -7.70 3.38
CA VAL A 318 49.59 -7.19 2.71
C VAL A 318 49.45 -5.69 2.54
N GLU A 319 50.53 -4.94 2.80
CA GLU A 319 50.59 -3.49 2.58
C GLU A 319 50.21 -3.15 1.13
N ASP A 320 49.04 -2.54 0.99
CA ASP A 320 48.45 -2.15 -0.30
C ASP A 320 48.47 -0.64 -0.44
N VAL A 321 48.99 -0.12 -1.56
CA VAL A 321 49.11 1.34 -1.78
C VAL A 321 47.75 1.99 -2.09
N VAL A 322 46.83 1.24 -2.69
CA VAL A 322 45.51 1.71 -3.13
C VAL A 322 44.55 1.74 -1.94
N LEU A 323 44.38 0.64 -1.23
CA LEU A 323 43.47 0.55 -0.07
C LEU A 323 43.98 1.37 1.12
N ASN A 324 45.29 1.52 1.32
CA ASN A 324 45.84 2.45 2.32
C ASN A 324 45.97 3.89 1.80
N SER A 325 45.34 4.24 0.68
CA SER A 325 45.34 5.62 0.21
C SER A 325 44.57 6.51 1.19
N ARG A 326 45.11 7.70 1.48
CA ARG A 326 44.44 8.70 2.33
C ARG A 326 43.04 9.04 1.83
N PHE A 327 42.81 8.94 0.52
CA PHE A 327 41.52 9.19 -0.11
C PHE A 327 40.48 8.14 0.29
N LEU A 328 40.77 6.83 0.12
CA LEU A 328 39.82 5.79 0.47
C LEU A 328 39.61 5.67 1.97
N ILE A 329 40.67 5.83 2.77
CA ILE A 329 40.56 5.85 4.24
C ILE A 329 39.62 6.97 4.68
N PHE A 330 39.77 8.17 4.11
CA PHE A 330 38.90 9.31 4.42
C PHE A 330 37.42 9.02 4.14
N PHE A 331 37.10 8.44 2.97
CA PHE A 331 35.73 8.05 2.64
C PHE A 331 35.23 6.89 3.50
N GLY A 332 36.12 5.99 3.95
CA GLY A 332 35.83 4.94 4.92
C GLY A 332 35.43 5.50 6.29
N ASP A 333 36.19 6.47 6.80
CA ASP A 333 35.96 7.09 8.10
C ASP A 333 34.59 7.79 8.20
N ILE A 334 34.13 8.41 7.10
CA ILE A 334 32.83 9.09 7.01
C ILE A 334 31.71 8.21 6.42
N SER A 335 32.01 6.94 6.10
CA SER A 335 31.12 6.10 5.27
C SER A 335 29.72 5.95 5.86
N TYR A 336 29.65 5.88 7.19
CA TYR A 336 28.40 5.68 7.91
C TYR A 336 27.49 6.92 7.85
N ALA A 337 28.02 8.10 8.20
CA ALA A 337 27.30 9.37 8.05
C ALA A 337 26.88 9.61 6.59
N LEU A 338 27.79 9.36 5.65
CA LEU A 338 27.53 9.54 4.22
C LEU A 338 26.43 8.60 3.72
N TYR A 339 26.43 7.33 4.16
CA TYR A 339 25.40 6.36 3.81
C TYR A 339 24.00 6.82 4.23
N LEU A 340 23.86 7.40 5.43
CA LEU A 340 22.57 7.89 5.91
C LEU A 340 22.10 9.13 5.14
N ILE A 341 22.99 10.10 4.93
CA ILE A 341 22.65 11.45 4.46
C ILE A 341 22.41 11.55 2.95
N HIS A 342 23.16 10.80 2.13
CA HIS A 342 23.15 11.02 0.68
C HIS A 342 21.79 10.70 0.02
N TYR A 343 21.09 9.68 0.50
CA TYR A 343 19.92 9.16 -0.19
C TYR A 343 18.69 10.08 -0.08
N PRO A 344 18.33 10.66 1.09
CA PRO A 344 17.22 11.62 1.13
C PRO A 344 17.50 12.89 0.33
N ILE A 345 18.75 13.33 0.24
CA ILE A 345 19.15 14.45 -0.61
C ILE A 345 18.97 14.09 -2.08
N TYR A 346 19.42 12.92 -2.50
CA TYR A 346 19.19 12.40 -3.85
C TYR A 346 17.70 12.28 -4.16
N ALA A 347 16.91 11.67 -3.27
CA ALA A 347 15.48 11.50 -3.43
C ALA A 347 14.73 12.83 -3.57
N TYR A 348 15.07 13.82 -2.74
CA TYR A 348 14.50 15.17 -2.87
C TYR A 348 14.77 15.78 -4.26
N ILE A 349 16.00 15.66 -4.75
CA ILE A 349 16.43 16.24 -6.02
C ILE A 349 15.78 15.53 -7.21
N GLU A 350 15.74 14.20 -7.19
CA GLU A 350 15.11 13.39 -8.24
C GLU A 350 13.60 13.66 -8.31
N LEU A 351 12.93 13.82 -7.16
CA LEU A 351 11.51 14.13 -7.09
C LEU A 351 11.17 15.58 -7.49
N THR A 352 12.08 16.54 -7.25
CA THR A 352 11.79 17.97 -7.41
C THR A 352 12.34 18.57 -8.71
N TYR A 353 13.51 18.11 -9.18
CA TYR A 353 14.26 18.69 -10.30
C TYR A 353 14.81 17.66 -11.30
N PRO A 354 14.01 16.71 -11.82
CA PRO A 354 14.51 15.64 -12.69
C PRO A 354 15.11 16.13 -14.02
N GLU A 355 14.81 17.36 -14.45
CA GLU A 355 15.24 17.89 -15.76
C GLU A 355 16.56 18.69 -15.73
N ILE A 356 17.12 18.99 -14.55
CA ILE A 356 18.28 19.91 -14.44
C ILE A 356 19.59 19.13 -14.21
N MET A 357 20.39 18.98 -15.28
CA MET A 357 21.63 18.16 -15.26
C MET A 357 22.66 18.53 -14.19
N TRP A 358 22.82 19.82 -13.82
CA TRP A 358 23.85 20.24 -12.86
C TRP A 358 23.47 20.03 -11.39
N VAL A 359 22.21 19.75 -11.10
CA VAL A 359 21.71 19.65 -9.73
C VAL A 359 22.15 18.33 -9.09
N VAL A 360 22.26 17.25 -9.86
CA VAL A 360 22.71 15.93 -9.36
C VAL A 360 24.18 15.93 -8.90
N PRO A 361 25.15 16.46 -9.66
CA PRO A 361 26.52 16.65 -9.16
C PRO A 361 26.59 17.56 -7.92
N ALA A 362 25.82 18.66 -7.91
CA ALA A 362 25.82 19.60 -6.80
C ALA A 362 25.27 18.96 -5.51
N SER A 363 24.23 18.13 -5.62
CA SER A 363 23.63 17.43 -4.49
C SER A 363 24.53 16.30 -3.97
N LEU A 364 25.33 15.66 -4.82
CA LEU A 364 26.37 14.73 -4.38
C LEU A 364 27.44 15.45 -3.54
N ILE A 365 27.92 16.61 -4.00
CA ILE A 365 28.90 17.43 -3.26
C ILE A 365 28.30 17.88 -1.92
N ALA A 366 27.05 18.37 -1.93
CA ALA A 366 26.35 18.76 -0.71
C ALA A 366 26.22 17.59 0.28
N SER A 367 25.90 16.39 -0.21
CA SER A 367 25.82 15.17 0.60
C SER A 367 27.15 14.86 1.29
N ILE A 368 28.27 14.97 0.56
CA ILE A 368 29.62 14.72 1.09
C ILE A 368 29.99 15.78 2.14
N LEU A 369 29.77 17.07 1.85
CA LEU A 369 30.08 18.16 2.78
C LEU A 369 29.27 18.04 4.08
N LEU A 370 27.98 17.71 3.98
CA LEU A 370 27.12 17.51 5.14
C LEU A 370 27.55 16.27 5.95
N ALA A 371 27.94 15.18 5.29
CA ALA A 371 28.47 14.01 5.98
C ALA A 371 29.78 14.30 6.74
N ILE A 372 30.68 15.11 6.15
CA ILE A 372 31.91 15.56 6.81
C ILE A 372 31.59 16.39 8.05
N LEU A 373 30.65 17.33 7.92
CA LEU A 373 30.21 18.17 9.04
C LEU A 373 29.67 17.29 10.17
N VAL A 374 28.70 16.42 9.88
CA VAL A 374 28.05 15.55 10.87
C VAL A 374 29.04 14.58 11.52
N ASN A 375 29.95 13.98 10.75
CA ASN A 375 30.98 13.10 11.30
C ASN A 375 31.89 13.85 12.29
N LYS A 376 32.34 15.05 11.92
CA LYS A 376 33.26 15.84 12.77
C LYS A 376 32.59 16.43 14.01
N THR A 377 31.35 16.91 13.88
CA THR A 377 30.70 17.65 14.97
C THR A 377 29.86 16.77 15.88
N TYR A 378 29.16 15.77 15.34
CA TYR A 378 28.22 14.95 16.11
C TYR A 378 28.77 13.55 16.37
N GLU A 379 29.24 12.86 15.33
CA GLU A 379 29.66 11.46 15.46
C GLU A 379 30.84 11.29 16.41
N ARG A 380 31.92 12.04 16.19
CA ARG A 380 33.10 12.01 17.09
C ARG A 380 32.74 12.44 18.51
N TRP A 381 31.95 13.49 18.64
CA TRP A 381 31.55 14.02 19.94
C TRP A 381 30.82 12.98 20.80
N TYR A 382 29.80 12.27 20.26
CA TYR A 382 29.06 11.31 21.08
C TYR A 382 29.88 10.06 21.39
N LEU A 383 30.84 9.68 20.54
CA LEU A 383 31.71 8.51 20.78
C LEU A 383 32.64 8.74 21.98
N GLU A 384 33.04 9.99 22.23
CA GLU A 384 33.85 10.39 23.38
C GLU A 384 33.05 10.44 24.70
N GLN A 385 31.72 10.31 24.66
CA GLN A 385 30.87 10.39 25.87
C GLN A 385 30.78 9.05 26.62
N SER A 386 30.35 9.13 27.89
CA SER A 386 30.09 7.95 28.72
C SER A 386 28.87 7.15 28.23
N ASN A 387 28.84 5.84 28.53
CA ASN A 387 27.75 4.96 28.12
C ASN A 387 26.38 5.43 28.64
N THR A 388 26.34 6.05 29.83
CA THR A 388 25.14 6.63 30.42
C THR A 388 24.60 7.79 29.59
N ILE A 389 25.46 8.75 29.22
CA ILE A 389 25.08 9.91 28.39
C ILE A 389 24.53 9.44 27.05
N ILE A 390 25.19 8.49 26.42
CA ILE A 390 24.81 7.97 25.09
C ILE A 390 23.49 7.22 25.16
N SER A 391 23.27 6.43 26.22
CA SER A 391 22.00 5.73 26.44
C SER A 391 20.85 6.73 26.64
N MET A 392 21.07 7.77 27.44
CA MET A 392 20.08 8.85 27.62
C MET A 392 19.80 9.60 26.31
N LEU A 393 20.84 9.95 25.55
CA LEU A 393 20.73 10.60 24.25
C LEU A 393 19.93 9.74 23.26
N THR A 394 20.23 8.45 23.20
CA THR A 394 19.57 7.50 22.31
C THR A 394 18.08 7.34 22.66
N ILE A 395 17.76 7.17 23.94
CA ILE A 395 16.37 7.08 24.42
C ILE A 395 15.62 8.38 24.13
N CYS A 396 16.25 9.54 24.39
CA CYS A 396 15.67 10.84 24.10
C CYS A 396 15.36 11.00 22.61
N LEU A 397 16.33 10.71 21.73
CA LEU A 397 16.13 10.78 20.28
C LEU A 397 15.06 9.80 19.81
N PHE A 398 15.03 8.58 20.34
CA PHE A 398 13.98 7.61 20.01
C PHE A 398 12.59 8.13 20.39
N LEU A 399 12.42 8.65 21.61
CA LEU A 399 11.15 9.20 22.09
C LEU A 399 10.72 10.43 21.28
N VAL A 400 11.64 11.35 21.00
CA VAL A 400 11.37 12.54 20.18
C VAL A 400 10.94 12.13 18.78
N ASN A 401 11.63 11.18 18.15
CA ASN A 401 11.24 10.64 16.85
C ASN A 401 9.84 10.00 16.90
N ALA A 402 9.57 9.15 17.90
CA ALA A 402 8.28 8.49 18.05
C ALA A 402 7.14 9.51 18.23
N ILE A 403 7.37 10.57 19.02
CA ILE A 403 6.40 11.66 19.19
C ILE A 403 6.22 12.43 17.88
N TYR A 404 7.31 12.74 17.18
CA TYR A 404 7.27 13.57 15.99
C TYR A 404 6.64 12.84 14.79
N ILE A 405 6.94 11.55 14.60
CA ILE A 405 6.28 10.69 13.60
C ILE A 405 4.78 10.54 13.88
N ASN A 406 4.37 10.47 15.15
CA ASN A 406 2.96 10.35 15.54
C ASN A 406 2.33 11.69 15.96
N LYS A 407 2.94 12.83 15.58
CA LYS A 407 2.54 14.17 16.05
C LYS A 407 1.08 14.46 15.74
N ASP A 408 0.63 14.11 14.54
CA ASP A 408 -0.73 14.40 14.09
C ASP A 408 -1.78 13.64 14.93
N GLU A 409 -1.51 12.36 15.25
CA GLU A 409 -2.37 11.56 16.14
C GLU A 409 -2.35 12.07 17.59
N ILE A 410 -1.17 12.47 18.09
CA ILE A 410 -1.01 13.00 19.45
C ILE A 410 -1.70 14.36 19.58
N GLN A 411 -1.56 15.25 18.59
CA GLN A 411 -2.20 16.56 18.58
C GLN A 411 -3.72 16.45 18.51
N LEU A 412 -4.24 15.48 17.74
CA LEU A 412 -5.67 15.13 17.75
C LEU A 412 -6.13 14.64 19.14
N TYR A 413 -5.28 13.94 19.88
CA TYR A 413 -5.58 13.47 21.24
C TYR A 413 -5.48 14.58 22.31
N LEU A 414 -4.50 15.48 22.20
CA LEU A 414 -4.25 16.58 23.15
C LEU A 414 -5.23 17.75 23.00
N ASN A 415 -5.70 18.04 21.78
CA ASN A 415 -6.73 19.06 21.51
C ASN A 415 -8.13 18.66 22.01
N LYS A 416 -8.22 17.57 22.77
CA LYS A 416 -9.43 17.03 23.37
C LYS A 416 -9.81 17.71 24.70
N ASN A 417 -9.37 18.95 24.95
CA ASN A 417 -9.82 19.77 26.08
C ASN A 417 -10.89 20.79 25.64
N PRO A 418 -12.16 20.63 26.07
CA PRO A 418 -13.24 21.55 25.74
C PRO A 418 -13.43 22.58 26.86
N THR A 419 -12.73 23.71 26.84
CA THR A 419 -13.10 24.81 27.73
C THR A 419 -13.00 26.13 26.99
N SER A 420 -14.06 26.44 26.24
CA SER A 420 -14.52 27.82 26.19
C SER A 420 -15.20 28.10 27.53
N GLU A 421 -14.73 29.10 28.27
CA GLU A 421 -15.35 29.50 29.54
C GLU A 421 -16.82 29.85 29.31
N MET A 422 -17.68 29.07 29.95
CA MET A 422 -19.13 29.13 29.82
C MET A 422 -19.67 30.10 30.87
N SER A 423 -20.43 31.12 30.45
CA SER A 423 -21.13 32.01 31.38
C SER A 423 -21.96 31.18 32.37
N SER A 424 -22.03 31.57 33.64
CA SER A 424 -22.63 30.83 34.75
C SER A 424 -24.06 30.29 34.53
N ASN A 425 -24.81 30.82 33.56
CA ASN A 425 -26.14 30.35 33.18
C ASN A 425 -26.19 29.36 32.00
N ARG A 426 -25.06 28.93 31.43
CA ARG A 426 -25.04 28.10 30.22
C ARG A 426 -24.03 26.95 30.35
N LYS A 427 -24.49 25.71 30.12
CA LYS A 427 -23.70 24.48 30.30
C LYS A 427 -23.25 23.78 29.01
N TYR A 428 -23.61 24.28 27.83
CA TYR A 428 -23.12 23.81 26.53
C TYR A 428 -23.04 24.96 25.52
N ALA A 429 -22.08 24.90 24.57
CA ALA A 429 -22.06 25.80 23.43
C ALA A 429 -23.23 25.46 22.48
N ARG A 430 -24.14 26.42 22.26
CA ARG A 430 -25.05 26.34 21.13
C ARG A 430 -24.21 26.35 19.82
N LEU A 431 -24.82 26.02 18.68
CA LEU A 431 -24.13 26.14 17.37
C LEU A 431 -23.67 27.62 17.13
N ASP A 432 -24.24 28.54 17.91
CA ASP A 432 -24.14 29.99 17.98
C ASP A 432 -22.79 30.63 18.35
N ASN A 433 -21.74 29.86 18.65
CA ASN A 433 -20.45 30.52 18.93
C ASN A 433 -19.85 31.12 17.64
N TRP A 434 -20.40 30.83 16.47
CA TRP A 434 -20.05 31.56 15.25
C TRP A 434 -20.42 33.05 15.39
N ASN A 435 -19.42 33.92 15.26
CA ASN A 435 -19.59 35.37 15.23
C ASN A 435 -19.04 35.91 13.90
N PRO A 436 -19.72 36.86 13.23
CA PRO A 436 -19.18 37.51 12.04
C PRO A 436 -17.77 38.11 12.20
N ASN A 437 -17.29 38.34 13.43
CA ASN A 437 -15.95 38.86 13.74
C ASN A 437 -14.91 37.80 14.16
N MET A 438 -15.15 36.50 13.91
CA MET A 438 -14.19 35.44 14.24
C MET A 438 -12.93 35.44 13.39
N THR A 439 -11.81 34.98 13.97
CA THR A 439 -10.55 34.75 13.24
C THR A 439 -10.56 33.39 12.53
N PHE A 440 -9.62 33.17 11.59
CA PHE A 440 -9.47 31.87 10.93
C PHE A 440 -9.16 30.75 11.94
N ASP A 441 -8.33 31.01 12.95
CA ASP A 441 -8.00 30.05 14.00
C ASP A 441 -9.23 29.70 14.86
N ASP A 442 -10.13 30.66 15.11
CA ASP A 442 -11.39 30.39 15.81
C ASP A 442 -12.29 29.46 14.99
N ALA A 443 -12.39 29.71 13.68
CA ALA A 443 -13.17 28.88 12.77
C ALA A 443 -12.58 27.47 12.63
N GLU A 444 -11.25 27.33 12.57
CA GLU A 444 -10.56 26.04 12.52
C GLU A 444 -10.80 25.25 13.81
N ARG A 445 -10.62 25.88 14.98
CA ARG A 445 -10.93 25.26 16.28
C ARG A 445 -12.38 24.80 16.36
N LEU A 446 -13.32 25.63 15.91
CA LEU A 446 -14.74 25.32 15.93
C LEU A 446 -15.06 24.14 14.98
N ASN A 447 -14.51 24.13 13.77
CA ASN A 447 -14.69 23.03 12.81
C ASN A 447 -14.05 21.73 13.30
N ALA A 448 -12.86 21.77 13.91
CA ALA A 448 -12.21 20.60 14.50
C ALA A 448 -13.02 20.03 15.67
N TYR A 449 -13.54 20.90 16.55
CA TYR A 449 -14.43 20.52 17.64
C TYR A 449 -15.71 19.85 17.10
N TRP A 450 -16.32 20.41 16.05
CA TRP A 450 -17.50 19.84 15.41
C TRP A 450 -17.19 18.48 14.77
N ASN A 451 -16.15 18.37 13.92
CA ASN A 451 -15.78 17.12 13.26
C ASN A 451 -15.45 15.99 14.26
N TYR A 452 -14.82 16.33 15.39
CA TYR A 452 -14.45 15.36 16.43
C TYR A 452 -15.65 14.89 17.27
N ARG A 453 -16.62 15.77 17.53
CA ARG A 453 -17.75 15.51 18.45
C ARG A 453 -19.06 15.14 17.77
N ASP A 454 -19.30 15.53 16.52
CA ASP A 454 -20.52 15.12 15.79
C ASP A 454 -20.56 13.60 15.55
N ASN A 455 -19.39 12.96 15.35
CA ASN A 455 -19.29 11.51 15.14
C ASN A 455 -19.34 10.70 16.44
N ARG A 456 -19.22 11.33 17.62
CA ARG A 456 -19.23 10.63 18.91
C ARG A 456 -20.36 11.18 19.75
N THR A 457 -21.39 10.36 19.90
CA THR A 457 -22.69 10.65 20.51
C THR A 457 -22.74 10.49 22.05
N PRO A 458 -22.11 11.34 22.89
CA PRO A 458 -22.56 11.47 24.29
C PRO A 458 -23.12 12.84 24.73
N GLU A 459 -22.91 13.94 24.00
CA GLU A 459 -23.03 15.28 24.61
C GLU A 459 -24.31 16.07 24.21
N LEU A 460 -25.29 15.41 23.59
CA LEU A 460 -26.55 16.01 23.13
C LEU A 460 -27.58 16.29 24.24
N GLN A 461 -27.15 16.53 25.48
CA GLN A 461 -28.07 16.90 26.56
C GLN A 461 -28.47 18.37 26.44
N GLU A 462 -29.67 18.63 25.90
CA GLU A 462 -30.37 19.87 26.20
C GLU A 462 -31.11 19.76 27.55
N ILE A 463 -31.13 20.85 28.32
CA ILE A 463 -31.81 20.94 29.63
C ILE A 463 -33.27 20.56 29.46
N GLY A 464 -33.75 19.49 30.12
CA GLY A 464 -35.15 19.03 30.08
C GLY A 464 -35.46 17.87 29.11
N GLY A 465 -34.49 17.42 28.31
CA GLY A 465 -34.64 16.23 27.46
C GLY A 465 -34.01 14.97 28.10
N TYR A 466 -34.72 13.85 28.14
CA TYR A 466 -34.17 12.58 28.62
C TYR A 466 -33.70 11.69 27.45
N LYS A 467 -32.50 11.11 27.59
CA LYS A 467 -31.90 10.22 26.60
C LYS A 467 -32.52 8.82 26.72
N ARG A 468 -32.92 8.23 25.60
CA ARG A 468 -33.29 6.81 25.57
C ARG A 468 -32.04 5.94 25.71
N LYS A 469 -32.05 4.97 26.62
CA LYS A 469 -30.89 4.08 26.91
C LYS A 469 -30.32 3.35 25.68
N SER A 470 -31.08 3.21 24.58
CA SER A 470 -30.77 2.29 23.46
C SER A 470 -30.81 2.91 22.05
N ARG A 471 -31.30 4.15 21.87
CA ARG A 471 -31.54 4.72 20.53
C ARG A 471 -31.03 6.16 20.40
N LEU A 472 -30.62 6.54 19.18
CA LEU A 472 -30.35 7.92 18.79
C LEU A 472 -31.67 8.72 18.84
N GLY A 473 -31.82 9.63 19.81
CA GLY A 473 -33.02 10.46 19.95
C GLY A 473 -33.23 11.01 21.37
N CYS A 474 -34.12 12.01 21.47
CA CYS A 474 -34.45 12.72 22.70
C CYS A 474 -35.97 12.86 22.86
N ASP A 475 -36.45 12.72 24.08
CA ASP A 475 -37.83 12.96 24.47
C ASP A 475 -37.92 14.18 25.40
N PHE A 476 -38.99 14.96 25.29
CA PHE A 476 -39.20 16.21 26.03
C PHE A 476 -40.52 16.15 26.81
N GLU A 477 -40.45 15.99 28.14
CA GLU A 477 -41.64 15.80 28.99
C GLU A 477 -42.55 17.04 29.05
N GLU A 478 -41.98 18.23 28.87
CA GLU A 478 -42.69 19.52 28.88
C GLU A 478 -43.70 19.64 27.73
N ASN A 479 -43.51 18.89 26.63
CA ASN A 479 -44.28 19.01 25.39
C ASN A 479 -45.12 17.76 25.08
N ARG A 480 -45.93 17.26 26.03
CA ARG A 480 -46.71 16.01 25.87
C ARG A 480 -47.67 15.98 24.66
N HIS A 481 -48.04 17.13 24.11
CA HIS A 481 -48.88 17.27 22.90
C HIS A 481 -48.12 17.73 21.65
N GLY A 482 -46.78 17.81 21.69
CA GLY A 482 -45.95 18.21 20.56
C GLY A 482 -45.80 17.14 19.47
N TYR A 483 -45.29 17.53 18.31
CA TYR A 483 -45.05 16.65 17.18
C TYR A 483 -43.98 15.58 17.46
N LYS A 484 -44.14 14.41 16.84
CA LYS A 484 -43.09 13.38 16.80
C LYS A 484 -42.32 13.54 15.50
N ILE A 485 -41.07 13.95 15.60
CA ILE A 485 -40.20 14.20 14.45
C ILE A 485 -39.24 13.01 14.30
N ALA A 486 -39.13 12.51 13.08
CA ALA A 486 -38.17 11.47 12.72
C ALA A 486 -37.20 12.03 11.68
N ILE A 487 -35.91 11.88 11.93
CA ILE A 487 -34.83 12.29 11.02
C ILE A 487 -34.19 11.00 10.48
N LEU A 488 -34.22 10.85 9.15
CA LEU A 488 -33.73 9.66 8.45
C LEU A 488 -32.83 10.10 7.31
N GLY A 489 -31.64 9.51 7.20
CA GLY A 489 -30.72 9.80 6.10
C GLY A 489 -29.31 9.32 6.36
N ASN A 490 -28.40 9.72 5.47
CA ASN A 490 -26.96 9.47 5.58
C ASN A 490 -26.31 10.48 6.55
N SER A 491 -24.98 10.57 6.54
CA SER A 491 -24.22 11.51 7.39
C SER A 491 -24.71 12.96 7.30
N TYR A 492 -25.32 13.39 6.19
CA TYR A 492 -25.89 14.72 6.02
C TYR A 492 -27.07 14.97 6.98
N ALA A 493 -27.98 14.01 7.10
CA ALA A 493 -29.10 14.08 8.06
C ALA A 493 -28.58 14.05 9.50
N THR A 494 -27.50 13.30 9.74
CA THR A 494 -26.80 13.29 11.03
C THR A 494 -26.15 14.64 11.32
N THR A 495 -25.62 15.41 10.36
CA THR A 495 -25.08 16.75 10.66
C THR A 495 -26.18 17.77 11.01
N HIS A 496 -27.40 17.63 10.47
CA HIS A 496 -28.47 18.62 10.64
C HIS A 496 -29.31 18.43 11.91
N HIS A 497 -29.18 17.29 12.59
CA HIS A 497 -30.05 16.94 13.71
C HIS A 497 -29.99 17.95 14.88
N LYS A 498 -28.80 18.48 15.19
CA LYS A 498 -28.61 19.43 16.29
C LYS A 498 -29.35 20.74 16.04
N MET A 499 -29.34 21.22 14.80
CA MET A 499 -30.13 22.38 14.38
C MET A 499 -31.63 22.10 14.49
N ILE A 500 -32.09 20.93 14.03
CA ILE A 500 -33.51 20.55 14.15
C ILE A 500 -33.94 20.47 15.63
N ILE A 501 -33.09 19.94 16.51
CA ILE A 501 -33.38 19.93 17.96
C ILE A 501 -33.49 21.38 18.48
N GLN A 502 -32.53 22.24 18.19
CA GLN A 502 -32.54 23.62 18.67
C GLN A 502 -33.74 24.43 18.18
N GLU A 503 -34.13 24.27 16.92
CA GLU A 503 -35.22 25.04 16.31
C GLU A 503 -36.59 24.43 16.59
N CYS A 504 -36.74 23.10 16.59
CA CYS A 504 -38.04 22.43 16.68
C CYS A 504 -38.37 21.90 18.09
N ARG A 505 -37.45 21.87 19.06
CA ARG A 505 -37.69 21.28 20.40
C ARG A 505 -38.97 21.75 21.05
N HIS A 506 -39.22 23.06 21.02
CA HIS A 506 -40.39 23.68 21.67
C HIS A 506 -41.74 23.24 21.07
N ARG A 507 -41.73 22.58 19.90
CA ARG A 507 -42.91 22.03 19.21
C ARG A 507 -42.92 20.51 19.16
N ALA A 508 -41.85 19.85 19.60
CA ALA A 508 -41.67 18.41 19.48
C ALA A 508 -41.78 17.71 20.84
N SER A 509 -42.55 16.61 20.88
CA SER A 509 -42.60 15.70 22.04
C SER A 509 -41.45 14.69 22.02
N THR A 510 -41.08 14.25 20.81
CA THR A 510 -40.01 13.28 20.56
C THR A 510 -39.29 13.68 19.27
N ILE A 511 -37.96 13.65 19.30
CA ILE A 511 -37.11 13.69 18.10
C ILE A 511 -36.32 12.37 18.05
N SER A 512 -36.62 11.54 17.06
CA SER A 512 -35.95 10.26 16.83
C SER A 512 -35.03 10.34 15.62
N MET A 513 -33.86 9.73 15.73
CA MET A 513 -32.90 9.60 14.64
C MET A 513 -32.64 8.13 14.38
N ALA A 514 -32.52 7.77 13.11
CA ALA A 514 -32.00 6.47 12.74
C ALA A 514 -30.95 6.65 11.66
N ASP A 515 -29.75 6.17 11.97
CA ASP A 515 -28.75 5.93 10.93
C ASP A 515 -29.22 4.71 10.13
N VAL A 516 -29.42 4.89 8.83
CA VAL A 516 -29.81 3.83 7.91
C VAL A 516 -28.80 2.68 7.92
N VAL A 517 -27.53 2.95 8.27
CA VAL A 517 -26.46 1.95 8.38
C VAL A 517 -26.61 1.10 9.64
N ILE A 518 -26.83 1.69 10.82
CA ILE A 518 -26.99 0.94 12.08
C ILE A 518 -28.26 0.11 12.06
N VAL A 519 -29.36 0.64 11.52
CA VAL A 519 -30.62 -0.14 11.38
C VAL A 519 -30.40 -1.34 10.45
N ARG A 520 -29.71 -1.14 9.31
CA ARG A 520 -29.35 -2.24 8.42
C ARG A 520 -28.43 -3.27 9.07
N MET A 521 -27.43 -2.83 9.83
CA MET A 521 -26.51 -3.74 10.54
C MET A 521 -27.21 -4.49 11.68
N ALA A 522 -28.06 -3.82 12.46
CA ALA A 522 -28.83 -4.44 13.53
C ALA A 522 -29.89 -5.42 12.97
N GLU A 523 -30.53 -5.09 11.85
CA GLU A 523 -31.41 -6.02 11.12
C GLU A 523 -30.63 -7.20 10.53
N SER A 524 -29.42 -6.97 10.01
CA SER A 524 -28.55 -8.03 9.52
C SER A 524 -28.11 -8.95 10.67
N LEU A 525 -27.74 -8.40 11.83
CA LEU A 525 -27.31 -9.16 13.01
C LEU A 525 -28.46 -9.95 13.64
N LYS A 526 -29.72 -9.48 13.51
CA LYS A 526 -30.91 -10.26 13.89
C LYS A 526 -31.10 -11.51 13.04
N LYS A 527 -30.75 -11.43 11.75
CA LYS A 527 -30.93 -12.51 10.78
C LYS A 527 -29.75 -13.49 10.81
N ASP A 528 -28.56 -13.00 11.16
CA ASP A 528 -27.33 -13.81 11.23
C ASP A 528 -27.12 -14.39 12.63
N GLN A 529 -27.61 -15.62 12.83
CA GLN A 529 -27.47 -16.33 14.09
C GLN A 529 -26.01 -16.70 14.41
N HIS A 530 -25.16 -16.86 13.40
CA HIS A 530 -23.76 -17.23 13.60
C HIS A 530 -22.98 -16.04 14.17
N ALA A 531 -23.17 -14.86 13.58
CA ALA A 531 -22.60 -13.61 14.10
C ALA A 531 -23.07 -13.31 15.53
N LEU A 532 -24.36 -13.53 15.82
CA LEU A 532 -24.93 -13.34 17.14
C LEU A 532 -24.33 -14.28 18.21
N ARG A 533 -24.10 -15.54 17.87
CA ARG A 533 -23.43 -16.52 18.76
C ARG A 533 -21.95 -16.17 18.94
N GLY A 534 -21.31 -15.62 17.91
CA GLY A 534 -19.99 -15.01 18.00
C GLY A 534 -19.95 -13.88 19.04
N CYS A 535 -20.98 -13.03 19.10
CA CYS A 535 -21.10 -12.02 20.15
C CYS A 535 -21.24 -12.62 21.56
N PHE A 536 -21.99 -13.72 21.72
CA PHE A 536 -22.07 -14.43 23.01
C PHE A 536 -20.71 -14.99 23.44
N LEU A 537 -19.95 -15.57 22.50
CA LEU A 537 -18.62 -16.11 22.77
C LEU A 537 -17.63 -15.01 23.13
N TYR A 538 -17.66 -13.88 22.41
CA TYR A 538 -16.84 -12.72 22.71
C TYR A 538 -17.10 -12.18 24.13
N GLU A 539 -18.37 -11.95 24.50
CA GLU A 539 -18.74 -11.49 25.84
C GLU A 539 -18.41 -12.52 26.94
N PHE A 540 -18.49 -13.83 26.63
CA PHE A 540 -18.05 -14.89 27.52
C PHE A 540 -16.53 -14.87 27.76
N LEU A 541 -15.73 -14.69 26.71
CA LEU A 541 -14.26 -14.60 26.81
C LEU A 541 -13.80 -13.33 27.56
N LEU A 542 -14.59 -12.26 27.50
CA LEU A 542 -14.39 -11.06 28.32
C LEU A 542 -14.79 -11.24 29.80
N GLY A 543 -15.30 -12.41 30.19
CA GLY A 543 -15.67 -12.71 31.57
C GLY A 543 -16.97 -12.06 32.04
N THR A 544 -17.83 -11.62 31.12
CA THR A 544 -19.10 -10.98 31.49
C THR A 544 -20.16 -12.00 31.90
N SER A 545 -21.18 -11.56 32.65
CA SER A 545 -22.26 -12.45 33.10
C SER A 545 -23.33 -12.65 32.02
N VAL A 546 -24.11 -13.74 32.12
CA VAL A 546 -25.23 -14.04 31.20
C VAL A 546 -26.26 -12.89 31.18
N ALA A 547 -26.58 -12.33 32.35
CA ALA A 547 -27.51 -11.22 32.49
C ALA A 547 -26.97 -9.89 31.91
N GLU A 548 -25.67 -9.66 32.06
CA GLU A 548 -24.98 -8.53 31.44
C GLU A 548 -25.06 -8.62 29.90
N THR A 549 -24.73 -9.80 29.37
CA THR A 549 -24.67 -10.08 27.93
C THR A 549 -26.05 -9.99 27.28
N HIS A 550 -27.07 -10.61 27.90
CA HIS A 550 -28.45 -10.54 27.41
C HIS A 550 -28.95 -9.11 27.33
N ARG A 551 -28.67 -8.29 28.35
CA ARG A 551 -29.05 -6.88 28.40
C ARG A 551 -28.36 -6.06 27.31
N LYS A 552 -27.04 -6.18 27.17
CA LYS A 552 -26.23 -5.48 26.16
C LYS A 552 -26.71 -5.79 24.75
N ILE A 553 -26.95 -7.07 24.46
CA ILE A 553 -27.37 -7.49 23.13
C ILE A 553 -28.79 -7.01 22.83
N CYS A 554 -29.75 -7.22 23.75
CA CYS A 554 -31.11 -6.72 23.57
C CYS A 554 -31.18 -5.18 23.46
N GLN A 555 -30.25 -4.45 24.06
CA GLN A 555 -30.15 -2.99 23.91
C GLN A 555 -29.83 -2.55 22.48
N VAL A 556 -29.07 -3.36 21.73
CA VAL A 556 -28.61 -3.08 20.36
C VAL A 556 -29.62 -3.57 19.32
N ILE A 557 -30.11 -4.81 19.45
CA ILE A 557 -31.03 -5.38 18.46
C ILE A 557 -32.51 -5.15 18.82
N GLY A 558 -32.85 -4.82 20.06
CA GLY A 558 -34.21 -4.48 20.51
C GLY A 558 -34.69 -5.34 21.67
N GLU A 559 -35.37 -4.72 22.64
CA GLU A 559 -35.95 -5.39 23.81
C GLU A 559 -36.91 -6.49 23.34
N SER A 560 -36.71 -7.72 23.83
CA SER A 560 -37.43 -8.95 23.46
C SER A 560 -36.97 -9.69 22.19
N SER A 561 -35.86 -9.29 21.55
CA SER A 561 -35.37 -9.99 20.34
C SER A 561 -34.74 -11.36 20.64
N ILE A 562 -34.14 -11.55 21.82
CA ILE A 562 -33.49 -12.80 22.23
C ILE A 562 -33.96 -13.17 23.63
N HIS A 563 -34.27 -14.44 23.85
CA HIS A 563 -34.64 -14.94 25.17
C HIS A 563 -33.41 -15.08 26.08
N TYR A 564 -33.54 -14.74 27.36
CA TYR A 564 -32.46 -14.87 28.34
C TYR A 564 -31.87 -16.29 28.37
N ASP A 565 -32.72 -17.30 28.28
CA ASP A 565 -32.30 -18.69 28.26
C ASP A 565 -31.44 -19.05 27.06
N THR A 566 -31.59 -18.37 25.93
CA THR A 566 -30.73 -18.59 24.76
C THR A 566 -29.28 -18.23 25.10
N VAL A 567 -29.07 -17.06 25.71
CA VAL A 567 -27.71 -16.64 26.16
C VAL A 567 -27.19 -17.59 27.22
N ARG A 568 -28.06 -18.03 28.16
CA ARG A 568 -27.70 -18.97 29.23
C ARG A 568 -27.24 -20.33 28.69
N VAL A 569 -27.95 -20.90 27.71
CA VAL A 569 -27.63 -22.19 27.09
C VAL A 569 -26.28 -22.12 26.37
N TRP A 570 -26.03 -21.05 25.63
CA TRP A 570 -24.75 -20.85 24.94
C TRP A 570 -23.59 -20.64 25.92
N PHE A 571 -23.78 -19.85 26.97
CA PHE A 571 -22.77 -19.68 28.03
C PHE A 571 -22.48 -21.00 28.76
N HIS A 572 -23.50 -21.84 28.99
CA HIS A 572 -23.29 -23.16 29.57
C HIS A 572 -22.48 -24.07 28.64
N ARG A 573 -22.75 -24.02 27.32
CA ARG A 573 -22.00 -24.73 26.30
C ARG A 573 -20.53 -24.30 26.25
N PHE A 574 -20.26 -23.00 26.31
CA PHE A 574 -18.90 -22.45 26.34
C PHE A 574 -18.15 -22.84 27.62
N LYS A 575 -18.82 -22.85 28.78
CA LYS A 575 -18.24 -23.37 30.03
C LYS A 575 -17.88 -24.86 29.94
N GLY A 576 -18.59 -25.62 29.11
CA GLY A 576 -18.29 -27.02 28.81
C GLY A 576 -17.14 -27.22 27.81
N GLY A 577 -16.48 -26.16 27.34
CA GLY A 577 -15.36 -26.21 26.40
C GLY A 577 -15.76 -26.37 24.92
N ASP A 578 -17.05 -26.31 24.59
CA ASP A 578 -17.55 -26.38 23.22
C ASP A 578 -17.80 -24.97 22.67
N TYR A 579 -16.84 -24.45 21.89
CA TYR A 579 -16.87 -23.13 21.26
C TYR A 579 -17.44 -23.14 19.84
N ASN A 580 -18.04 -24.25 19.39
CA ASN A 580 -18.63 -24.35 18.07
C ASN A 580 -19.96 -23.58 18.02
N LEU A 581 -20.04 -22.58 17.14
CA LEU A 581 -21.18 -21.68 16.99
C LEU A 581 -22.34 -22.27 16.17
N GLU A 582 -22.18 -23.47 15.61
CA GLU A 582 -23.23 -24.16 14.85
C GLU A 582 -24.27 -24.85 15.74
N ASP A 583 -25.51 -24.95 15.25
CA ASP A 583 -26.56 -25.72 15.90
C ASP A 583 -26.29 -27.23 15.78
N LYS A 584 -26.60 -27.98 16.85
CA LYS A 584 -26.68 -29.44 16.74
C LYS A 584 -27.90 -29.80 15.90
N MET A 585 -27.78 -30.77 15.00
CA MET A 585 -28.89 -31.26 14.17
C MET A 585 -30.12 -31.59 15.04
N ARG A 586 -31.26 -30.93 14.79
CA ARG A 586 -32.55 -31.21 15.45
C ARG A 586 -33.38 -32.19 14.62
N SER A 587 -34.13 -33.06 15.29
CA SER A 587 -35.06 -34.02 14.70
C SER A 587 -36.49 -33.46 14.64
N GLY A 588 -36.98 -33.10 13.44
CA GLY A 588 -38.40 -32.77 13.18
C GLY A 588 -38.66 -31.85 11.97
N ARG A 589 -39.77 -32.08 11.24
CA ARG A 589 -40.12 -31.48 9.93
C ARG A 589 -40.79 -30.07 10.03
N PRO A 590 -40.34 -29.02 9.32
CA PRO A 590 -40.95 -27.67 9.38
C PRO A 590 -42.07 -27.41 8.34
N LYS A 591 -42.89 -26.38 8.60
CA LYS A 591 -43.84 -25.77 7.65
C LYS A 591 -43.08 -24.93 6.62
N LEU A 592 -43.36 -25.12 5.33
CA LEU A 592 -42.73 -24.39 4.21
C LEU A 592 -43.63 -23.23 3.74
N ASP A 593 -43.09 -22.01 3.68
CA ASP A 593 -43.60 -20.94 2.82
C ASP A 593 -42.94 -21.08 1.44
N ILE A 594 -43.59 -21.87 0.60
CA ILE A 594 -43.01 -22.40 -0.63
C ILE A 594 -42.41 -21.34 -1.56
N GLU A 595 -42.94 -20.11 -1.61
CA GLU A 595 -42.40 -19.07 -2.51
C GLU A 595 -41.19 -18.35 -1.95
N GLU A 596 -41.22 -18.00 -0.66
CA GLU A 596 -40.10 -17.39 0.05
C GLU A 596 -38.96 -18.40 0.19
N ASP A 597 -39.27 -19.65 0.54
CA ASP A 597 -38.29 -20.73 0.70
C ASP A 597 -37.59 -21.07 -0.64
N ILE A 598 -38.32 -21.13 -1.76
CA ILE A 598 -37.71 -21.29 -3.10
C ILE A 598 -36.86 -20.07 -3.44
N GLY A 599 -37.25 -18.88 -2.98
CA GLY A 599 -36.49 -17.66 -3.17
C GLY A 599 -35.18 -17.63 -2.40
N GLU A 600 -35.24 -17.92 -1.11
CA GLU A 600 -34.07 -18.00 -0.23
C GLU A 600 -33.10 -19.08 -0.69
N GLU A 601 -33.59 -20.26 -1.10
CA GLU A 601 -32.73 -21.33 -1.62
C GLU A 601 -32.01 -20.92 -2.91
N LEU A 602 -32.68 -20.16 -3.79
CA LEU A 602 -32.06 -19.66 -5.03
C LEU A 602 -31.18 -18.43 -4.83
N GLU A 603 -31.39 -17.63 -3.79
CA GLU A 603 -30.46 -16.57 -3.41
C GLU A 603 -29.20 -17.15 -2.78
N ARG A 604 -29.35 -18.22 -2.00
CA ARG A 604 -28.26 -18.98 -1.41
C ARG A 604 -27.43 -19.73 -2.46
N GLU A 605 -28.09 -20.46 -3.34
CA GLU A 605 -27.46 -21.26 -4.40
C GLU A 605 -28.13 -21.02 -5.76
N PRO A 606 -27.76 -19.92 -6.47
CA PRO A 606 -28.40 -19.51 -7.73
C PRO A 606 -28.27 -20.52 -8.88
N LYS A 607 -27.38 -21.51 -8.74
CA LYS A 607 -27.11 -22.55 -9.75
C LYS A 607 -27.89 -23.84 -9.50
N SER A 608 -28.66 -23.94 -8.41
CA SER A 608 -29.42 -25.12 -8.06
C SER A 608 -30.44 -25.49 -9.14
N SER A 609 -30.49 -26.77 -9.48
CA SER A 609 -31.52 -27.31 -10.34
C SER A 609 -32.87 -27.33 -9.63
N VAL A 610 -33.96 -27.33 -10.41
CA VAL A 610 -35.33 -27.47 -9.88
C VAL A 610 -35.49 -28.73 -9.02
N ARG A 611 -34.70 -29.79 -9.27
CA ARG A 611 -34.72 -31.01 -8.47
C ARG A 611 -33.98 -30.83 -7.13
N GLU A 612 -32.84 -30.15 -7.12
CA GLU A 612 -32.09 -29.89 -5.88
C GLU A 612 -32.87 -28.98 -4.96
N VAL A 613 -33.45 -27.89 -5.48
CA VAL A 613 -34.35 -27.01 -4.71
C VAL A 613 -35.57 -27.78 -4.19
N ALA A 614 -36.15 -28.66 -5.01
CA ALA A 614 -37.27 -29.49 -4.56
C ALA A 614 -36.86 -30.47 -3.45
N SER A 615 -35.67 -31.08 -3.54
CA SER A 615 -35.13 -31.98 -2.53
C SER A 615 -34.75 -31.26 -1.23
N SER A 616 -34.12 -30.09 -1.30
CA SER A 616 -33.73 -29.32 -0.11
C SER A 616 -34.95 -28.86 0.69
N LEU A 617 -36.01 -28.45 -0.02
CA LEU A 617 -37.27 -28.00 0.55
C LEU A 617 -38.27 -29.13 0.80
N GLY A 618 -37.96 -30.38 0.46
CA GLY A 618 -38.90 -31.51 0.60
C GLY A 618 -40.21 -31.36 -0.20
N LEU A 619 -40.15 -30.64 -1.32
CA LEU A 619 -41.25 -30.35 -2.25
C LEU A 619 -41.21 -31.23 -3.49
N SER A 620 -42.31 -31.28 -4.25
CA SER A 620 -42.30 -31.92 -5.56
C SER A 620 -41.61 -31.03 -6.60
N LYS A 621 -40.83 -31.63 -7.52
CA LYS A 621 -40.21 -30.93 -8.67
C LYS A 621 -41.22 -30.07 -9.45
N ASN A 622 -42.44 -30.58 -9.63
CA ASN A 622 -43.50 -29.89 -10.37
C ASN A 622 -44.01 -28.65 -9.63
N THR A 623 -44.07 -28.71 -8.30
CA THR A 623 -44.43 -27.57 -7.45
C THR A 623 -43.41 -26.44 -7.60
N VAL A 624 -42.12 -26.76 -7.47
CA VAL A 624 -41.04 -25.77 -7.64
C VAL A 624 -41.03 -25.19 -9.06
N HIS A 625 -41.17 -26.05 -10.09
CA HIS A 625 -41.19 -25.59 -11.48
C HIS A 625 -42.34 -24.62 -11.79
N ARG A 626 -43.54 -24.92 -11.27
CA ARG A 626 -44.73 -24.08 -11.47
C ARG A 626 -44.57 -22.71 -10.81
N ARG A 627 -44.05 -22.68 -9.57
CA ARG A 627 -43.85 -21.44 -8.81
C ARG A 627 -42.80 -20.53 -9.44
N LEU A 628 -41.70 -21.11 -9.94
CA LEU A 628 -40.67 -20.34 -10.66
C LEU A 628 -41.21 -19.69 -11.94
N ARG A 629 -42.08 -20.37 -12.68
CA ARG A 629 -42.75 -19.77 -13.85
C ARG A 629 -43.70 -18.65 -13.45
N GLN A 630 -44.47 -18.81 -12.37
CA GLN A 630 -45.41 -17.80 -11.88
C GLN A 630 -44.71 -16.54 -11.36
N SER A 631 -43.50 -16.67 -10.80
CA SER A 631 -42.69 -15.53 -10.35
C SER A 631 -41.87 -14.87 -11.47
N GLY A 632 -41.99 -15.33 -12.72
CA GLY A 632 -41.26 -14.78 -13.86
C GLY A 632 -39.76 -15.12 -13.88
N ARG A 633 -39.29 -16.02 -13.01
CA ARG A 633 -37.89 -16.44 -12.95
C ARG A 633 -37.62 -17.50 -14.04
N ALA A 634 -36.62 -17.24 -14.87
CA ALA A 634 -36.20 -18.14 -15.94
C ALA A 634 -34.71 -18.52 -15.78
N PRO A 635 -34.33 -19.77 -16.11
CA PRO A 635 -32.94 -20.16 -16.08
C PRO A 635 -32.15 -19.39 -17.15
N LYS A 636 -31.07 -18.74 -16.72
CA LYS A 636 -30.09 -18.11 -17.61
C LYS A 636 -28.79 -18.90 -17.48
N PHE A 637 -28.19 -19.27 -18.62
CA PHE A 637 -26.88 -19.90 -18.60
C PHE A 637 -25.84 -18.92 -18.05
N GLY A 638 -25.00 -19.39 -17.13
CA GLY A 638 -23.87 -18.60 -16.64
C GLY A 638 -22.95 -18.19 -17.77
N GLN A 639 -22.34 -17.01 -17.64
CA GLN A 639 -21.25 -16.62 -18.53
C GLN A 639 -19.97 -17.32 -18.09
N LEU A 640 -19.23 -17.87 -19.06
CA LEU A 640 -17.90 -18.40 -18.80
C LEU A 640 -16.95 -17.24 -18.51
N VAL A 641 -16.36 -17.24 -17.31
CA VAL A 641 -15.31 -16.31 -16.93
C VAL A 641 -13.96 -17.00 -17.20
N PRO A 642 -13.00 -16.35 -17.88
CA PRO A 642 -11.75 -16.98 -18.30
C PRO A 642 -10.87 -17.50 -17.16
N HIS A 643 -10.95 -16.89 -15.98
CA HIS A 643 -10.10 -17.22 -14.83
C HIS A 643 -10.83 -16.89 -13.51
N ASP A 644 -10.58 -17.68 -12.47
CA ASP A 644 -11.06 -17.38 -11.12
C ASP A 644 -10.03 -16.48 -10.42
N LEU A 645 -10.35 -15.19 -10.29
CA LEU A 645 -9.40 -14.18 -9.83
C LEU A 645 -9.18 -14.27 -8.31
N THR A 646 -7.93 -14.24 -7.88
CA THR A 646 -7.56 -14.10 -6.47
C THR A 646 -7.80 -12.66 -5.98
N GLU A 647 -7.97 -12.45 -4.67
CA GLU A 647 -8.16 -11.10 -4.11
C GLU A 647 -7.03 -10.10 -4.46
N PRO A 648 -5.74 -10.49 -4.46
CA PRO A 648 -4.66 -9.63 -4.97
C PRO A 648 -4.85 -9.22 -6.44
N GLN A 649 -5.25 -10.17 -7.31
CA GLN A 649 -5.48 -9.88 -8.72
C GLN A 649 -6.65 -8.90 -8.92
N LYS A 650 -7.73 -9.05 -8.14
CA LYS A 650 -8.84 -8.09 -8.14
C LYS A 650 -8.38 -6.71 -7.70
N THR A 651 -7.62 -6.62 -6.61
CA THR A 651 -7.08 -5.36 -6.09
C THR A 651 -6.14 -4.67 -7.08
N LEU A 652 -5.26 -5.42 -7.73
CA LEU A 652 -4.35 -4.90 -8.76
C LEU A 652 -5.11 -4.37 -9.97
N ARG A 653 -6.14 -5.08 -10.43
CA ARG A 653 -7.04 -4.63 -11.51
C ARG A 653 -7.69 -3.29 -11.18
N CYS A 654 -8.23 -3.13 -9.96
CA CYS A 654 -8.83 -1.86 -9.52
C CYS A 654 -7.79 -0.74 -9.43
N THR A 655 -6.62 -1.02 -8.86
CA THR A 655 -5.56 -0.02 -8.66
C THR A 655 -4.99 0.49 -9.98
N LEU A 656 -4.73 -0.40 -10.95
CA LEU A 656 -4.25 -0.01 -12.27
C LEU A 656 -5.31 0.77 -13.05
N ALA A 657 -6.58 0.37 -12.96
CA ALA A 657 -7.69 1.11 -13.55
C ALA A 657 -7.79 2.54 -12.99
N LEU A 658 -7.67 2.71 -11.67
CA LEU A 658 -7.65 4.02 -11.01
C LEU A 658 -6.44 4.87 -11.44
N SER A 659 -5.27 4.26 -11.55
CA SER A 659 -4.04 4.94 -12.01
C SER A 659 -4.18 5.42 -13.45
N LEU A 660 -4.69 4.58 -14.36
CA LEU A 660 -4.92 4.92 -15.77
C LEU A 660 -5.97 6.04 -15.92
N LEU A 661 -7.02 6.04 -15.11
CA LEU A 661 -8.02 7.12 -15.06
C LEU A 661 -7.43 8.44 -14.54
N SER A 662 -6.47 8.38 -13.62
CA SER A 662 -5.87 9.56 -12.97
C SER A 662 -4.68 10.15 -13.74
N ARG A 663 -4.19 9.45 -14.77
CA ARG A 663 -2.94 9.75 -15.47
C ARG A 663 -2.86 11.14 -16.14
N LYS A 664 -3.95 11.65 -16.73
CA LYS A 664 -4.04 13.02 -17.28
C LYS A 664 -5.47 13.54 -17.17
N ARG A 665 -5.64 14.84 -16.88
CA ARG A 665 -6.94 15.54 -16.73
C ARG A 665 -7.85 15.48 -17.97
N ASN A 666 -7.35 15.05 -19.14
CA ASN A 666 -8.13 14.92 -20.37
C ASN A 666 -8.00 13.50 -20.96
N THR A 667 -9.02 13.04 -21.69
CA THR A 667 -9.02 11.74 -22.38
C THR A 667 -8.31 11.79 -23.75
N SER A 668 -7.73 12.94 -24.12
CA SER A 668 -7.15 13.16 -25.47
C SER A 668 -6.02 12.20 -25.82
N TRP A 669 -5.29 11.70 -24.81
CA TRP A 669 -4.20 10.74 -25.01
C TRP A 669 -4.69 9.33 -25.31
N ILE A 670 -5.94 8.97 -24.97
CA ILE A 670 -6.51 7.64 -25.24
C ILE A 670 -6.60 7.40 -26.75
N GLY A 671 -6.85 8.45 -27.53
CA GLY A 671 -6.82 8.37 -28.99
C GLY A 671 -5.43 8.08 -29.58
N LYS A 672 -4.36 8.14 -28.78
CA LYS A 672 -2.98 7.81 -29.20
C LYS A 672 -2.58 6.38 -28.85
N ILE A 673 -3.48 5.60 -28.22
CA ILE A 673 -3.20 4.21 -27.85
C ILE A 673 -3.11 3.35 -29.11
N VAL A 674 -2.01 2.62 -29.22
CA VAL A 674 -1.83 1.48 -30.12
C VAL A 674 -2.01 0.22 -29.28
N THR A 675 -2.88 -0.67 -29.72
CA THR A 675 -3.14 -1.93 -29.01
C THR A 675 -3.00 -3.10 -29.97
N GLY A 676 -2.56 -4.24 -29.46
CA GLY A 676 -2.42 -5.45 -30.27
C GLY A 676 -2.42 -6.71 -29.43
N ASP A 677 -2.77 -7.82 -30.06
CA ASP A 677 -2.83 -9.14 -29.44
C ASP A 677 -2.82 -10.26 -30.50
N GLU A 678 -2.70 -11.51 -30.06
CA GLU A 678 -2.66 -12.70 -30.89
C GLU A 678 -3.90 -13.59 -30.77
N LYS A 679 -4.38 -14.10 -31.91
CA LYS A 679 -5.53 -15.02 -31.97
C LYS A 679 -5.25 -16.22 -32.86
N TRP A 680 -5.60 -17.41 -32.37
CA TRP A 680 -5.69 -18.59 -33.21
C TRP A 680 -6.93 -18.54 -34.11
N CYS A 681 -6.74 -18.57 -35.43
CA CYS A 681 -7.76 -18.71 -36.44
C CYS A 681 -7.79 -20.16 -36.93
N PHE A 682 -8.93 -20.83 -36.78
CA PHE A 682 -9.12 -22.21 -37.22
C PHE A 682 -9.52 -22.25 -38.69
N MET A 683 -9.04 -23.27 -39.42
CA MET A 683 -9.43 -23.51 -40.82
C MET A 683 -10.90 -23.91 -40.94
N VAL A 684 -11.42 -24.60 -39.94
CA VAL A 684 -12.83 -24.99 -39.86
C VAL A 684 -13.39 -24.43 -38.56
N ASN A 685 -14.36 -23.52 -38.68
CA ASN A 685 -14.98 -22.87 -37.52
C ASN A 685 -16.37 -23.45 -37.32
N HIS A 686 -16.48 -24.43 -36.43
CA HIS A 686 -17.75 -25.08 -36.16
C HIS A 686 -18.79 -24.12 -35.57
N ASN A 687 -20.04 -24.22 -36.04
CA ASN A 687 -21.17 -23.52 -35.45
C ASN A 687 -22.30 -24.54 -35.19
N ARG A 688 -22.60 -24.78 -33.91
CA ARG A 688 -23.77 -25.58 -33.53
C ARG A 688 -25.03 -24.77 -33.84
N LYS A 689 -25.75 -25.14 -34.91
CA LYS A 689 -27.00 -24.48 -35.27
C LYS A 689 -28.12 -25.03 -34.40
N ARG A 690 -28.89 -24.13 -33.77
CA ARG A 690 -30.16 -24.53 -33.15
C ARG A 690 -31.13 -24.91 -34.26
N GLN A 691 -31.70 -26.11 -34.20
CA GLN A 691 -32.64 -26.63 -35.20
C GLN A 691 -34.05 -26.63 -34.60
N TRP A 692 -35.02 -26.10 -35.35
CA TRP A 692 -36.43 -26.27 -35.03
C TRP A 692 -36.90 -27.62 -35.56
N VAL A 693 -37.26 -28.53 -34.66
CA VAL A 693 -37.79 -29.86 -34.97
C VAL A 693 -39.12 -30.06 -34.26
N LYS A 694 -39.95 -31.02 -34.72
CA LYS A 694 -41.21 -31.32 -34.02
C LYS A 694 -40.91 -31.93 -32.65
N ALA A 695 -41.83 -31.75 -31.70
CA ALA A 695 -41.69 -32.34 -30.37
C ALA A 695 -41.59 -33.88 -30.47
N GLY A 696 -40.46 -34.44 -30.01
CA GLY A 696 -40.16 -35.87 -30.09
C GLY A 696 -39.25 -36.28 -31.25
N GLU A 697 -38.98 -35.41 -32.22
CA GLU A 697 -37.99 -35.66 -33.28
C GLU A 697 -36.57 -35.33 -32.81
N ALA A 698 -35.60 -36.18 -33.16
CA ALA A 698 -34.20 -35.94 -32.86
C ALA A 698 -33.62 -34.87 -33.82
N PRO A 699 -32.88 -33.87 -33.33
CA PRO A 699 -32.18 -32.94 -34.19
C PRO A 699 -31.07 -33.65 -34.97
N LYS A 700 -30.77 -33.16 -36.17
CA LYS A 700 -29.66 -33.71 -36.96
C LYS A 700 -28.34 -33.46 -36.24
N PRO A 701 -27.49 -34.49 -36.04
CA PRO A 701 -26.23 -34.34 -35.35
C PRO A 701 -25.25 -33.47 -36.14
N ASP A 702 -24.60 -32.52 -35.46
CA ASP A 702 -23.48 -31.75 -36.00
C ASP A 702 -22.15 -32.49 -35.73
N THR A 703 -21.20 -32.40 -36.65
CA THR A 703 -19.85 -32.96 -36.49
C THR A 703 -19.12 -32.31 -35.31
N LYS A 704 -18.55 -33.12 -34.42
CA LYS A 704 -17.72 -32.65 -33.31
C LYS A 704 -16.40 -32.07 -33.86
N PRO A 705 -15.89 -30.95 -33.31
CA PRO A 705 -14.57 -30.44 -33.67
C PRO A 705 -13.48 -31.48 -33.41
N GLU A 706 -12.50 -31.55 -34.30
CA GLU A 706 -11.31 -32.38 -34.09
C GLU A 706 -10.39 -31.76 -33.04
N ILE A 707 -9.70 -32.59 -32.26
CA ILE A 707 -8.82 -32.13 -31.17
C ILE A 707 -7.62 -31.31 -31.71
N HIS A 708 -7.20 -31.58 -32.94
CA HIS A 708 -6.04 -30.97 -33.60
C HIS A 708 -6.43 -30.27 -34.90
N GLU A 709 -7.52 -29.50 -34.87
CA GLU A 709 -7.97 -28.72 -36.02
C GLU A 709 -6.86 -27.75 -36.49
N LYS A 710 -6.60 -27.73 -37.80
CA LYS A 710 -5.58 -26.84 -38.39
C LYS A 710 -5.88 -25.39 -38.02
N LYS A 711 -4.86 -24.68 -37.54
CA LYS A 711 -4.97 -23.31 -37.04
C LYS A 711 -3.74 -22.50 -37.41
N VAL A 712 -3.97 -21.21 -37.65
CA VAL A 712 -2.95 -20.21 -37.98
C VAL A 712 -3.03 -19.10 -36.93
N MET A 713 -1.89 -18.64 -36.42
CA MET A 713 -1.86 -17.55 -35.44
C MET A 713 -1.85 -16.21 -36.18
N LEU A 714 -2.83 -15.36 -35.88
CA LEU A 714 -2.91 -13.97 -36.32
C LEU A 714 -2.35 -13.08 -35.21
N SER A 715 -1.34 -12.27 -35.54
CA SER A 715 -0.90 -11.15 -34.70
C SER A 715 -1.34 -9.83 -35.33
N ILE A 716 -1.94 -8.94 -34.56
CA ILE A 716 -2.52 -7.69 -35.08
C ILE A 716 -2.31 -6.51 -34.14
N TRP A 717 -2.01 -5.34 -34.71
CA TRP A 717 -1.87 -4.06 -34.01
C TRP A 717 -2.66 -2.97 -34.72
N TRP A 718 -3.34 -2.13 -33.95
CA TRP A 718 -4.28 -1.14 -34.45
C TRP A 718 -4.45 0.04 -33.49
N ASP A 719 -4.93 1.18 -34.01
CA ASP A 719 -5.26 2.39 -33.25
C ASP A 719 -6.71 2.83 -33.53
N GLN A 720 -7.14 3.94 -32.93
CA GLN A 720 -8.50 4.47 -33.14
C GLN A 720 -8.86 4.77 -34.60
N ARG A 721 -7.89 4.87 -35.52
CA ARG A 721 -8.10 5.17 -36.94
C ARG A 721 -8.10 3.92 -37.81
N GLY A 722 -7.57 2.79 -37.33
CA GLY A 722 -7.60 1.51 -38.05
C GLY A 722 -6.41 0.59 -37.77
N ILE A 723 -6.27 -0.44 -38.62
CA ILE A 723 -5.15 -1.40 -38.55
C ILE A 723 -3.82 -0.72 -38.91
N ILE A 724 -2.78 -0.99 -38.12
CA ILE A 724 -1.41 -0.51 -38.34
C ILE A 724 -0.56 -1.62 -38.96
N TYR A 725 -0.59 -2.81 -38.34
CA TYR A 725 0.20 -3.96 -38.77
C TYR A 725 -0.52 -5.25 -38.43
N ARG A 726 -0.43 -6.25 -39.31
CA ARG A 726 -0.96 -7.58 -39.08
C ARG A 726 -0.09 -8.61 -39.80
N GLU A 727 0.02 -9.80 -39.22
CA GLU A 727 0.68 -10.93 -39.85
C GLU A 727 0.04 -12.26 -39.44
N LEU A 728 0.11 -13.22 -40.35
CA LEU A 728 -0.19 -14.62 -40.06
C LEU A 728 1.13 -15.37 -39.88
N LEU A 729 1.30 -16.02 -38.73
CA LEU A 729 2.51 -16.80 -38.46
C LEU A 729 2.55 -18.09 -39.29
N PRO A 730 3.74 -18.64 -39.60
CA PRO A 730 3.90 -19.97 -40.18
C PRO A 730 3.22 -21.08 -39.35
N ASP A 731 2.77 -22.15 -40.02
CA ASP A 731 2.06 -23.25 -39.38
C ASP A 731 2.90 -23.88 -38.25
N GLY A 732 2.28 -24.09 -37.08
CA GLY A 732 2.93 -24.69 -35.91
C GLY A 732 3.89 -23.78 -35.14
N THR A 733 4.05 -22.51 -35.56
CA THR A 733 4.86 -21.54 -34.82
C THR A 733 4.04 -20.75 -33.80
N THR A 734 4.71 -20.25 -32.76
CA THR A 734 4.11 -19.43 -31.71
C THR A 734 4.94 -18.16 -31.52
N VAL A 735 4.32 -17.11 -30.98
CA VAL A 735 5.05 -15.90 -30.61
C VAL A 735 5.99 -16.20 -29.45
N ASN A 736 7.28 -16.09 -29.70
CA ASN A 736 8.33 -16.03 -28.69
C ASN A 736 8.91 -14.60 -28.64
N ALA A 737 9.85 -14.34 -27.72
CA ALA A 737 10.40 -12.99 -27.57
C ALA A 737 11.09 -12.45 -28.84
N ASP A 738 11.69 -13.32 -29.67
CA ASP A 738 12.38 -12.92 -30.90
C ASP A 738 11.41 -12.52 -32.01
N VAL A 739 10.37 -13.33 -32.19
CA VAL A 739 9.26 -13.05 -33.10
C VAL A 739 8.58 -11.76 -32.69
N TYR A 740 8.27 -11.61 -31.41
CA TYR A 740 7.60 -10.42 -30.89
C TYR A 740 8.42 -9.13 -31.05
N CYS A 741 9.74 -9.19 -30.80
CA CYS A 741 10.63 -8.05 -31.06
C CYS A 741 10.61 -7.63 -32.53
N SER A 742 10.60 -8.60 -33.45
CA SER A 742 10.55 -8.36 -34.90
C SER A 742 9.21 -7.75 -35.31
N GLN A 743 8.11 -8.26 -34.76
CA GLN A 743 6.76 -7.76 -34.98
C GLN A 743 6.59 -6.32 -34.49
N ILE A 744 7.03 -5.99 -33.27
CA ILE A 744 6.99 -4.61 -32.76
C ILE A 744 7.79 -3.68 -33.66
N GLN A 745 8.99 -4.09 -34.10
CA GLN A 745 9.81 -3.26 -34.97
C GLN A 745 9.12 -2.98 -36.32
N ASN A 746 8.47 -3.99 -36.91
CA ASN A 746 7.68 -3.84 -38.13
C ASN A 746 6.45 -2.96 -37.90
N MET A 747 5.75 -3.14 -36.78
CA MET A 747 4.60 -2.31 -36.39
C MET A 747 5.00 -0.85 -36.25
N VAL A 748 6.10 -0.54 -35.57
CA VAL A 748 6.60 0.85 -35.44
C VAL A 748 6.96 1.45 -36.79
N LYS A 749 7.60 0.67 -37.67
CA LYS A 749 7.90 1.11 -39.03
C LYS A 749 6.63 1.49 -39.80
N GLN A 750 5.59 0.66 -39.72
CA GLN A 750 4.30 0.97 -40.37
C GLN A 750 3.57 2.13 -39.71
N TYR A 751 3.60 2.22 -38.37
CA TYR A 751 2.97 3.32 -37.63
C TYR A 751 3.54 4.67 -38.05
N ARG A 752 4.88 4.79 -38.14
CA ARG A 752 5.54 6.03 -38.56
C ARG A 752 5.21 6.44 -40.00
N LEU A 753 4.91 5.48 -40.88
CA LEU A 753 4.45 5.75 -42.24
C LEU A 753 2.98 6.21 -42.27
N LEU A 754 2.13 5.58 -41.46
CA LEU A 754 0.69 5.84 -41.43
C LEU A 754 0.30 7.06 -40.58
N ARG A 755 1.15 7.49 -39.64
CA ARG A 755 0.92 8.54 -38.63
C ARG A 755 2.16 9.45 -38.48
N PRO A 756 2.58 10.17 -39.53
CA PRO A 756 3.78 11.02 -39.48
C PRO A 756 3.70 12.16 -38.45
N GLU A 757 2.49 12.55 -38.04
CA GLU A 757 2.23 13.66 -37.11
C GLU A 757 2.29 13.30 -35.61
N SER A 758 2.58 12.04 -35.25
CA SER A 758 2.54 11.57 -33.87
C SER A 758 3.95 11.40 -33.27
N ASP A 759 4.25 12.13 -32.19
CA ASP A 759 5.59 12.16 -31.57
C ASP A 759 5.97 10.86 -30.83
N ARG A 760 5.01 10.14 -30.21
CA ARG A 760 5.30 8.97 -29.36
C ARG A 760 4.18 7.93 -29.36
N ILE A 761 4.55 6.65 -29.37
CA ILE A 761 3.61 5.50 -29.35
C ILE A 761 3.29 5.13 -27.90
N ILE A 762 2.00 5.04 -27.58
CA ILE A 762 1.49 4.50 -26.31
C ILE A 762 0.96 3.10 -26.59
N LEU A 763 1.69 2.06 -26.19
CA LEU A 763 1.36 0.66 -26.43
C LEU A 763 0.55 0.07 -25.27
N LEU A 764 -0.60 -0.54 -25.60
CA LEU A 764 -1.36 -1.40 -24.71
C LEU A 764 -1.28 -2.84 -25.22
N HIS A 765 -0.61 -3.70 -24.46
CA HIS A 765 -0.52 -5.15 -24.72
C HIS A 765 -0.68 -5.93 -23.42
N ASP A 766 -0.93 -7.23 -23.53
CA ASP A 766 -1.05 -8.09 -22.36
C ASP A 766 0.33 -8.45 -21.75
N ASN A 767 0.29 -9.24 -20.68
CA ASN A 767 1.45 -9.57 -19.85
C ASN A 767 2.12 -10.88 -20.28
N ALA A 768 1.85 -11.39 -21.49
CA ALA A 768 2.36 -12.69 -21.90
C ALA A 768 3.89 -12.78 -21.76
N ARG A 769 4.41 -13.98 -21.49
CA ARG A 769 5.86 -14.20 -21.25
C ARG A 769 6.75 -13.60 -22.37
N PRO A 770 6.40 -13.69 -23.66
CA PRO A 770 7.15 -13.03 -24.72
C PRO A 770 7.16 -11.50 -24.63
N HIS A 771 6.08 -10.88 -24.10
CA HIS A 771 5.91 -9.43 -24.03
C HIS A 771 6.71 -8.81 -22.88
N THR A 772 6.86 -9.55 -21.79
CA THR A 772 7.57 -9.13 -20.58
C THR A 772 9.04 -9.58 -20.51
N ALA A 773 9.47 -10.42 -21.47
CA ALA A 773 10.85 -10.87 -21.57
C ALA A 773 11.85 -9.69 -21.60
N LEU A 774 13.02 -9.87 -20.98
CA LEU A 774 14.05 -8.83 -20.92
C LEU A 774 14.42 -8.29 -22.31
N LYS A 775 14.53 -9.18 -23.30
CA LYS A 775 14.82 -8.83 -24.70
C LYS A 775 13.75 -7.89 -25.28
N THR A 776 12.48 -8.20 -25.06
CA THR A 776 11.35 -7.37 -25.51
C THR A 776 11.33 -6.01 -24.83
N ARG A 777 11.53 -5.97 -23.50
CA ARG A 777 11.60 -4.70 -22.77
C ARG A 777 12.74 -3.80 -23.26
N ASN A 778 13.89 -4.38 -23.58
CA ASN A 778 15.01 -3.64 -24.16
C ASN A 778 14.68 -3.11 -25.56
N LYS A 779 14.03 -3.92 -26.42
CA LYS A 779 13.60 -3.49 -27.76
C LYS A 779 12.53 -2.39 -27.71
N ILE A 780 11.58 -2.47 -26.78
CA ILE A 780 10.57 -1.42 -26.55
C ILE A 780 11.22 -0.09 -26.15
N ARG A 781 12.22 -0.12 -25.25
CA ARG A 781 12.99 1.06 -24.85
C ARG A 781 13.80 1.65 -26.01
N GLU A 782 14.44 0.80 -26.81
CA GLU A 782 15.17 1.21 -28.02
C GLU A 782 14.27 1.95 -29.02
N LEU A 783 13.00 1.55 -29.12
CA LEU A 783 12.03 2.13 -30.06
C LEU A 783 11.26 3.34 -29.48
N ASP A 784 11.59 3.79 -28.26
CA ASP A 784 10.91 4.85 -27.49
C ASP A 784 9.38 4.66 -27.42
N ILE A 785 8.97 3.42 -27.14
CA ILE A 785 7.56 3.07 -26.94
C ILE A 785 7.24 3.20 -25.45
N GLU A 786 6.16 3.92 -25.15
CA GLU A 786 5.59 3.97 -23.81
C GLU A 786 4.60 2.81 -23.64
N VAL A 787 4.80 1.96 -22.62
CA VAL A 787 3.91 0.81 -22.36
C VAL A 787 2.92 1.16 -21.24
N LEU A 788 1.63 0.93 -21.48
CA LEU A 788 0.61 1.05 -20.45
C LEU A 788 0.62 -0.18 -19.54
N PRO A 789 0.42 0.00 -18.22
CA PRO A 789 0.25 -1.14 -17.34
C PRO A 789 -1.03 -1.90 -17.68
N HIS A 790 -0.93 -3.22 -17.79
CA HIS A 790 -2.06 -4.12 -17.99
C HIS A 790 -2.11 -5.15 -16.86
N PRO A 791 -3.27 -5.36 -16.21
CA PRO A 791 -3.41 -6.38 -15.18
C PRO A 791 -3.44 -7.80 -15.77
N PRO A 792 -2.95 -8.82 -15.04
CA PRO A 792 -3.01 -10.21 -15.50
C PRO A 792 -4.47 -10.67 -15.66
N TYR A 793 -4.70 -11.63 -16.55
CA TYR A 793 -6.02 -12.24 -16.80
C TYR A 793 -7.14 -11.22 -17.09
N SER A 794 -6.84 -10.19 -17.89
CA SER A 794 -7.76 -9.05 -18.10
C SER A 794 -8.13 -8.78 -19.57
N PRO A 795 -8.63 -9.79 -20.32
CA PRO A 795 -9.05 -9.61 -21.71
C PRO A 795 -10.24 -8.64 -21.85
N ASP A 796 -11.00 -8.45 -20.77
CA ASP A 796 -12.07 -7.46 -20.67
C ASP A 796 -11.58 -6.00 -20.58
N LEU A 797 -10.28 -5.79 -20.38
CA LEU A 797 -9.58 -4.51 -20.44
C LEU A 797 -8.68 -4.37 -21.69
N ALA A 798 -8.62 -5.39 -22.54
CA ALA A 798 -7.86 -5.38 -23.79
C ALA A 798 -8.81 -5.12 -24.99
N PRO A 799 -8.71 -3.95 -25.67
CA PRO A 799 -9.60 -3.64 -26.78
C PRO A 799 -9.55 -4.65 -27.92
N THR A 800 -8.38 -5.26 -28.14
CA THR A 800 -8.24 -6.32 -29.13
C THR A 800 -9.14 -7.51 -28.80
N ASP A 801 -9.22 -7.93 -27.54
CA ASP A 801 -10.07 -9.04 -27.11
C ASP A 801 -11.56 -8.71 -27.10
N TYR A 802 -11.96 -7.70 -26.29
CA TYR A 802 -13.38 -7.46 -26.02
C TYR A 802 -14.13 -6.87 -27.22
N HIS A 803 -13.43 -6.26 -28.18
CA HIS A 803 -14.03 -5.56 -29.31
C HIS A 803 -13.64 -6.17 -30.66
N LEU A 804 -12.35 -6.16 -31.02
CA LEU A 804 -11.91 -6.59 -32.35
C LEU A 804 -12.07 -8.10 -32.55
N PHE A 805 -11.50 -8.91 -31.66
CA PHE A 805 -11.57 -10.36 -31.71
C PHE A 805 -12.96 -10.89 -31.41
N HIS A 806 -13.76 -10.18 -30.60
CA HIS A 806 -15.17 -10.49 -30.44
C HIS A 806 -15.94 -10.37 -31.77
N SER A 807 -15.76 -9.27 -32.50
CA SER A 807 -16.36 -9.07 -33.82
C SER A 807 -15.86 -10.10 -34.85
N LEU A 808 -14.54 -10.34 -34.87
CA LEU A 808 -13.93 -11.33 -35.75
C LEU A 808 -14.42 -12.74 -35.46
N GLN A 809 -14.60 -13.13 -34.20
CA GLN A 809 -15.14 -14.44 -33.83
C GLN A 809 -16.55 -14.65 -34.38
N ASN A 810 -17.38 -13.60 -34.38
CA ASN A 810 -18.72 -13.65 -34.95
C ASN A 810 -18.68 -13.80 -36.48
N HIS A 811 -17.73 -13.14 -37.15
CA HIS A 811 -17.50 -13.28 -38.59
C HIS A 811 -17.03 -14.69 -38.98
N LEU A 812 -16.07 -15.25 -38.24
CA LEU A 812 -15.50 -16.57 -38.50
C LEU A 812 -16.49 -17.72 -38.21
N ARG A 813 -17.51 -17.49 -37.37
CA ARG A 813 -18.43 -18.52 -36.90
C ARG A 813 -19.17 -19.22 -38.04
N GLY A 814 -18.89 -20.51 -38.23
CA GLY A 814 -19.53 -21.34 -39.26
C GLY A 814 -18.81 -21.33 -40.62
N ARG A 815 -17.72 -20.57 -40.76
CA ARG A 815 -16.91 -20.54 -41.99
C ARG A 815 -15.92 -21.70 -42.04
N LYS A 816 -15.60 -22.12 -43.26
CA LYS A 816 -14.55 -23.10 -43.57
C LYS A 816 -13.63 -22.51 -44.61
N PHE A 817 -12.34 -22.75 -44.44
CA PHE A 817 -11.27 -22.26 -45.29
C PHE A 817 -10.50 -23.46 -45.83
N ASP A 818 -10.31 -23.49 -47.14
CA ASP A 818 -9.65 -24.60 -47.83
C ASP A 818 -8.15 -24.56 -47.63
N ASP A 819 -7.58 -23.35 -47.65
CA ASP A 819 -6.15 -23.10 -47.45
C ASP A 819 -5.89 -21.75 -46.75
N ARG A 820 -4.62 -21.52 -46.42
CA ARG A 820 -4.18 -20.31 -45.72
C ARG A 820 -4.44 -19.02 -46.53
N ALA A 821 -4.34 -19.07 -47.86
CA ALA A 821 -4.56 -17.91 -48.70
C ALA A 821 -6.04 -17.50 -48.73
N HIS A 822 -6.95 -18.47 -48.70
CA HIS A 822 -8.37 -18.26 -48.53
C HIS A 822 -8.65 -17.57 -47.18
N LEU A 823 -8.09 -18.09 -46.07
CA LEU A 823 -8.21 -17.46 -44.75
C LEU A 823 -7.67 -16.02 -44.75
N GLU A 824 -6.48 -15.80 -45.31
CA GLU A 824 -5.85 -14.47 -45.36
C GLU A 824 -6.69 -13.45 -46.16
N THR A 825 -7.26 -13.89 -47.27
CA THR A 825 -8.15 -13.07 -48.11
C THR A 825 -9.44 -12.71 -47.37
N ASP A 826 -10.04 -13.66 -46.65
CA ASP A 826 -11.26 -13.43 -45.87
C ASP A 826 -10.99 -12.49 -44.68
N LEU A 827 -9.89 -12.67 -43.96
CA LEU A 827 -9.47 -11.78 -42.88
C LEU A 827 -9.21 -10.36 -43.39
N LYS A 828 -8.54 -10.24 -44.55
CA LYS A 828 -8.34 -8.94 -45.21
C LYS A 828 -9.67 -8.27 -45.52
N ALA A 829 -10.61 -8.99 -46.16
CA ALA A 829 -11.93 -8.45 -46.47
C ALA A 829 -12.70 -8.01 -45.21
N PHE A 830 -12.60 -8.76 -44.12
CA PHE A 830 -13.23 -8.41 -42.84
C PHE A 830 -12.70 -7.09 -42.26
N PHE A 831 -11.37 -6.93 -42.19
CA PHE A 831 -10.75 -5.73 -41.63
C PHE A 831 -10.96 -4.52 -42.53
N ASP A 832 -10.85 -4.69 -43.85
CA ASP A 832 -11.02 -3.59 -44.83
C ASP A 832 -12.48 -3.10 -44.88
N ALA A 833 -13.44 -3.93 -44.45
CA ALA A 833 -14.86 -3.57 -44.34
C ALA A 833 -15.22 -2.78 -43.06
N GLN A 834 -14.34 -2.73 -42.05
CA GLN A 834 -14.64 -2.00 -40.81
C GLN A 834 -14.39 -0.50 -40.97
N PRO A 835 -15.34 0.38 -40.61
CA PRO A 835 -15.15 1.82 -40.67
C PRO A 835 -14.22 2.33 -39.55
N ALA A 836 -13.65 3.52 -39.68
CA ALA A 836 -12.76 4.10 -38.66
C ALA A 836 -13.47 4.25 -37.29
N GLU A 837 -14.77 4.56 -37.30
CA GLU A 837 -15.61 4.66 -36.11
C GLU A 837 -15.68 3.34 -35.33
N PHE A 838 -15.59 2.20 -36.02
CA PHE A 838 -15.54 0.89 -35.36
C PHE A 838 -14.31 0.78 -34.47
N TYR A 839 -13.13 1.17 -34.97
CA TYR A 839 -11.88 1.14 -34.20
C TYR A 839 -11.89 2.19 -33.09
N ALA A 840 -12.32 3.41 -33.38
CA ALA A 840 -12.44 4.48 -32.38
C ALA A 840 -13.34 4.06 -31.21
N LYS A 841 -14.50 3.45 -31.50
CA LYS A 841 -15.42 2.94 -30.48
C LYS A 841 -14.79 1.88 -29.58
N GLY A 842 -13.90 1.05 -30.11
CA GLY A 842 -13.17 0.04 -29.34
C GLY A 842 -12.27 0.68 -28.28
N ILE A 843 -11.46 1.67 -28.69
CA ILE A 843 -10.51 2.37 -27.81
C ILE A 843 -11.22 3.30 -26.82
N GLN A 844 -12.26 4.03 -27.26
CA GLN A 844 -12.99 4.99 -26.43
C GLN A 844 -13.83 4.34 -25.31
N GLN A 845 -14.04 3.03 -25.34
CA GLN A 845 -14.67 2.28 -24.24
C GLN A 845 -13.76 2.07 -23.02
N LEU A 846 -12.44 2.26 -23.16
CA LEU A 846 -11.48 2.00 -22.09
C LEU A 846 -11.77 2.77 -20.80
N PRO A 847 -12.05 4.10 -20.81
CA PRO A 847 -12.37 4.82 -19.58
C PRO A 847 -13.58 4.27 -18.83
N ALA A 848 -14.66 3.97 -19.56
CA ALA A 848 -15.87 3.43 -18.96
C ALA A 848 -15.60 2.04 -18.34
N ARG A 849 -14.78 1.23 -19.00
CA ARG A 849 -14.35 -0.08 -18.47
C ARG A 849 -13.48 0.07 -17.24
N TRP A 850 -12.44 0.91 -17.27
CA TRP A 850 -11.60 1.19 -16.11
C TRP A 850 -12.43 1.71 -14.92
N GLN A 851 -13.39 2.59 -15.18
CA GLN A 851 -14.27 3.15 -14.15
C GLN A 851 -15.18 2.09 -13.54
N TRP A 852 -15.68 1.13 -14.33
CA TRP A 852 -16.47 0.00 -13.82
C TRP A 852 -15.68 -0.83 -12.80
N PHE A 853 -14.39 -1.09 -13.04
CA PHE A 853 -13.54 -1.80 -12.07
C PHE A 853 -13.16 -0.94 -10.86
N ALA A 854 -13.01 0.37 -11.05
CA ALA A 854 -12.63 1.28 -9.99
C ALA A 854 -13.77 1.61 -9.01
N VAL A 855 -15.02 1.69 -9.49
CA VAL A 855 -16.15 2.27 -8.74
C VAL A 855 -17.38 1.36 -8.69
N ALA A 856 -17.39 0.25 -9.44
CA ALA A 856 -18.50 -0.72 -9.51
C ALA A 856 -19.85 -0.15 -9.96
N GLU A 857 -19.88 0.94 -10.73
CA GLU A 857 -21.11 1.50 -11.33
C GLU A 857 -20.88 1.96 -12.78
N PRO A 858 -21.70 1.53 -13.76
CA PRO A 858 -21.79 2.20 -15.05
C PRO A 858 -22.67 3.45 -14.96
N TYR A 859 -22.34 4.50 -15.72
CA TYR A 859 -23.23 5.64 -15.93
C TYR A 859 -24.56 5.13 -16.50
N ASP A 860 -25.65 5.32 -15.76
CA ASP A 860 -26.99 5.10 -16.27
C ASP A 860 -27.30 6.11 -17.39
N ASN A 861 -28.02 5.61 -18.39
CA ASN A 861 -28.38 6.30 -19.62
C ASN A 861 -29.02 7.68 -19.35
N GLY A 862 -28.89 8.59 -20.31
CA GLY A 862 -29.24 10.02 -20.20
C GLY A 862 -30.63 10.38 -19.59
N PRO A 863 -30.85 11.69 -19.34
CA PRO A 863 -31.83 12.26 -18.39
C PRO A 863 -33.31 11.90 -18.52
N ASP A 864 -33.74 11.21 -19.56
CA ASP A 864 -35.16 11.15 -19.92
C ASP A 864 -35.86 9.83 -19.57
N ASN A 865 -35.19 8.85 -18.93
CA ASN A 865 -35.81 7.55 -18.63
C ASN A 865 -35.77 7.15 -17.14
N LEU A 866 -36.54 7.86 -16.32
CA LEU A 866 -36.76 7.52 -14.89
C LEU A 866 -37.37 6.13 -14.66
N ASN A 867 -38.06 5.55 -15.66
CA ASN A 867 -38.70 4.23 -15.50
C ASN A 867 -37.69 3.08 -15.36
N ASN A 868 -36.46 3.28 -15.83
CA ASN A 868 -35.37 2.33 -15.70
C ASN A 868 -34.32 2.76 -14.66
N ASP A 869 -34.49 3.92 -14.03
CA ASP A 869 -33.58 4.45 -13.03
C ASP A 869 -33.77 3.68 -11.71
N THR A 870 -32.81 2.82 -11.40
CA THR A 870 -32.86 1.93 -10.23
C THR A 870 -32.94 2.71 -8.92
N ILE A 871 -32.28 3.86 -8.84
CA ILE A 871 -32.27 4.74 -7.66
C ILE A 871 -33.66 5.34 -7.47
N TYR A 872 -34.27 5.86 -8.55
CA TYR A 872 -35.62 6.41 -8.51
C TYR A 872 -36.67 5.35 -8.11
N LEU A 873 -36.57 4.14 -8.69
CA LEU A 873 -37.47 3.03 -8.36
C LEU A 873 -37.38 2.61 -6.90
N GLU A 874 -36.16 2.56 -6.34
CA GLU A 874 -35.94 2.24 -4.93
C GLU A 874 -36.46 3.36 -4.01
N MET A 875 -36.16 4.63 -4.33
CA MET A 875 -36.70 5.79 -3.59
C MET A 875 -38.23 5.76 -3.55
N LYS A 876 -38.87 5.45 -4.68
CA LYS A 876 -40.32 5.28 -4.79
C LYS A 876 -40.84 4.14 -3.93
N SER A 877 -40.17 2.98 -3.94
CA SER A 877 -40.51 1.82 -3.11
C SER A 877 -40.46 2.15 -1.61
N GLN A 878 -39.38 2.79 -1.16
CA GLN A 878 -39.21 3.17 0.25
C GLN A 878 -40.21 4.23 0.69
N LEU A 879 -40.44 5.25 -0.15
CA LEU A 879 -41.42 6.30 0.10
C LEU A 879 -42.83 5.70 0.30
N LYS A 880 -43.25 4.77 -0.55
CA LYS A 880 -44.55 4.07 -0.40
C LYS A 880 -44.70 3.34 0.93
N LYS A 881 -43.63 2.77 1.47
CA LYS A 881 -43.64 2.11 2.79
C LYS A 881 -43.73 3.10 3.95
N MET A 882 -43.17 4.30 3.79
CA MET A 882 -43.13 5.31 4.85
C MET A 882 -44.41 6.16 4.91
N LEU A 883 -45.02 6.48 3.75
CA LEU A 883 -46.17 7.37 3.65
C LEU A 883 -47.36 7.04 4.58
N PRO A 884 -47.74 5.77 4.81
CA PRO A 884 -48.82 5.42 5.73
C PRO A 884 -48.56 5.87 7.18
N ASN A 885 -47.29 5.98 7.59
CA ASN A 885 -46.89 6.33 8.94
C ASN A 885 -46.71 7.85 9.14
N ILE A 886 -46.76 8.63 8.07
CA ILE A 886 -46.56 10.09 8.09
C ILE A 886 -47.91 10.79 8.23
N LYS A 887 -48.15 11.39 9.40
CA LYS A 887 -49.43 12.06 9.71
C LYS A 887 -49.54 13.50 9.19
N LYS A 888 -48.45 14.27 9.20
CA LYS A 888 -48.47 15.72 8.91
C LYS A 888 -47.76 16.08 7.61
N LYS A 889 -46.42 16.03 7.59
CA LYS A 889 -45.60 16.30 6.41
C LYS A 889 -44.36 15.43 6.36
N LEU A 890 -43.89 15.14 5.14
CA LEU A 890 -42.56 14.61 4.85
C LEU A 890 -41.72 15.73 4.24
N PHE A 891 -40.61 16.06 4.88
CA PHE A 891 -39.65 17.01 4.33
C PHE A 891 -38.51 16.24 3.67
N ILE A 892 -38.20 16.58 2.41
CA ILE A 892 -37.14 15.96 1.62
C ILE A 892 -36.11 17.04 1.31
N LEU A 893 -34.87 16.87 1.76
CA LEU A 893 -33.78 17.77 1.38
C LEU A 893 -33.46 17.56 -0.10
N ASP A 894 -33.61 18.60 -0.91
CA ASP A 894 -33.36 18.52 -2.34
C ASP A 894 -31.86 18.46 -2.67
N SER A 895 -31.52 17.99 -3.86
CA SER A 895 -30.14 17.91 -4.31
C SER A 895 -29.60 19.30 -4.68
N PHE A 896 -28.40 19.62 -4.24
CA PHE A 896 -27.72 20.88 -4.55
C PHE A 896 -26.25 20.61 -4.98
N PRO A 897 -25.58 21.56 -5.65
CA PRO A 897 -24.27 21.39 -6.28
C PRO A 897 -23.19 20.90 -5.30
N ARG A 898 -22.45 19.87 -5.72
CA ARG A 898 -21.23 19.44 -5.02
C ARG A 898 -20.05 20.28 -5.46
N VAL A 899 -19.06 20.42 -4.58
CA VAL A 899 -17.79 21.11 -4.89
C VAL A 899 -17.03 20.31 -5.94
N ARG A 900 -16.57 20.95 -7.01
CA ARG A 900 -15.62 20.37 -7.97
C ARG A 900 -14.26 20.13 -7.29
N TRP A 901 -14.00 18.89 -6.90
CA TRP A 901 -12.82 18.49 -6.10
C TRP A 901 -11.49 18.95 -6.70
N GLN A 902 -11.37 18.91 -8.04
CA GLN A 902 -10.18 19.29 -8.79
C GLN A 902 -9.78 20.77 -8.62
N GLY A 903 -10.73 21.64 -8.26
CA GLY A 903 -10.48 23.05 -8.02
C GLY A 903 -9.86 23.32 -6.64
N ILE A 904 -10.16 22.48 -5.65
CA ILE A 904 -9.84 22.73 -4.23
C ILE A 904 -8.33 22.80 -3.99
N GLU A 905 -7.56 21.87 -4.56
CA GLU A 905 -6.10 21.78 -4.36
C GLU A 905 -5.35 23.02 -4.85
N ASN A 906 -5.94 23.78 -5.78
CA ASN A 906 -5.30 24.95 -6.39
C ASN A 906 -5.71 26.28 -5.73
N ILE A 907 -6.75 26.29 -4.88
CA ILE A 907 -7.31 27.52 -4.28
C ILE A 907 -6.24 28.31 -3.52
N ALA A 908 -5.54 27.66 -2.58
CA ALA A 908 -4.55 28.33 -1.73
C ALA A 908 -3.40 28.95 -2.55
N LYS A 909 -2.96 28.25 -3.60
CA LYS A 909 -1.94 28.73 -4.53
C LYS A 909 -2.45 29.92 -5.36
N GLU A 910 -3.64 29.81 -5.94
CA GLU A 910 -4.24 30.85 -6.77
C GLU A 910 -4.58 32.12 -5.98
N MET A 911 -4.96 31.98 -4.70
CA MET A 911 -5.15 33.10 -3.76
C MET A 911 -3.83 33.77 -3.39
N ASN A 912 -2.79 33.00 -3.05
CA ASN A 912 -1.47 33.54 -2.70
C ASN A 912 -0.80 34.26 -3.87
N GLU A 913 -1.01 33.78 -5.09
CA GLU A 913 -0.49 34.40 -6.31
C GLU A 913 -1.34 35.60 -6.78
N GLY A 914 -2.46 35.91 -6.10
CA GLY A 914 -3.38 36.99 -6.46
C GLY A 914 -4.06 36.79 -7.82
N LYS A 915 -4.05 35.56 -8.37
CA LYS A 915 -4.49 35.26 -9.74
C LYS A 915 -6.00 35.16 -9.89
N LYS A 916 -6.72 34.87 -8.81
CA LYS A 916 -8.18 34.78 -8.81
C LYS A 916 -8.78 35.45 -7.59
N THR A 917 -9.86 36.18 -7.83
CA THR A 917 -10.74 36.72 -6.80
C THR A 917 -11.57 35.61 -6.15
N MET A 918 -12.10 35.86 -4.95
CA MET A 918 -13.00 34.92 -4.26
C MET A 918 -14.24 34.57 -5.11
N GLU A 919 -14.70 35.50 -5.94
CA GLU A 919 -15.78 35.27 -6.89
C GLU A 919 -15.41 34.23 -7.96
N GLU A 920 -14.21 34.34 -8.55
CA GLU A 920 -13.72 33.40 -9.57
C GLU A 920 -13.46 32.01 -8.99
N ILE A 921 -13.03 31.94 -7.73
CA ILE A 921 -12.85 30.69 -6.99
C ILE A 921 -14.20 29.98 -6.84
N ASN A 922 -15.23 30.67 -6.34
CA ASN A 922 -16.58 30.11 -6.21
C ASN A 922 -17.13 29.60 -7.56
N LYS A 923 -16.97 30.38 -8.64
CA LYS A 923 -17.34 29.95 -10.00
C LYS A 923 -16.59 28.72 -10.48
N SER A 924 -15.30 28.60 -10.16
CA SER A 924 -14.47 27.46 -10.58
C SER A 924 -14.87 26.14 -9.90
N LEU A 925 -15.43 26.24 -8.69
CA LEU A 925 -15.85 25.10 -7.87
C LEU A 925 -17.27 24.62 -8.19
N TYR A 926 -18.05 25.42 -8.89
CA TYR A 926 -19.41 25.07 -9.28
C TYR A 926 -19.45 24.02 -10.41
N GLU A 927 -20.16 22.91 -10.18
CA GLU A 927 -20.41 21.88 -11.18
C GLU A 927 -21.91 21.73 -11.46
N PRO A 928 -22.41 22.19 -12.63
CA PRO A 928 -23.84 22.29 -12.88
C PRO A 928 -24.56 20.95 -13.05
N LYS A 929 -23.90 19.90 -13.57
CA LYS A 929 -24.60 18.70 -14.05
C LYS A 929 -24.85 17.60 -13.00
N GLN A 930 -24.12 17.58 -11.89
CA GLN A 930 -24.13 16.42 -10.98
C GLN A 930 -25.37 16.30 -10.09
N PHE A 931 -26.04 17.42 -9.80
CA PHE A 931 -27.16 17.45 -8.82
C PHE A 931 -28.53 17.54 -9.51
N GLU A 932 -28.60 18.04 -10.76
CA GLU A 932 -29.83 18.21 -11.53
C GLU A 932 -30.67 16.93 -11.64
N PHE A 933 -30.01 15.77 -11.84
CA PHE A 933 -30.70 14.47 -11.87
C PHE A 933 -31.35 14.12 -10.53
N GLY A 934 -30.68 14.41 -9.41
CA GLY A 934 -31.22 14.22 -8.07
C GLY A 934 -32.46 15.07 -7.86
N ARG A 935 -32.42 16.33 -8.31
CA ARG A 935 -33.58 17.24 -8.28
C ARG A 935 -34.74 16.74 -9.13
N HIS A 936 -34.45 16.24 -10.34
CA HIS A 936 -35.48 15.66 -11.21
C HIS A 936 -36.17 14.45 -10.55
N ARG A 937 -35.40 13.55 -9.92
CA ARG A 937 -35.95 12.41 -9.15
C ARG A 937 -36.83 12.88 -7.99
N HIS A 938 -36.36 13.85 -7.19
CA HIS A 938 -37.13 14.39 -6.07
C HIS A 938 -38.41 15.08 -6.52
N ALA A 939 -38.34 15.91 -7.56
CA ALA A 939 -39.49 16.60 -8.12
C ALA A 939 -40.55 15.60 -8.60
N GLU A 940 -40.14 14.53 -9.29
CA GLU A 940 -41.06 13.50 -9.77
C GLU A 940 -41.65 12.65 -8.64
N LEU A 941 -40.87 12.34 -7.59
CA LEU A 941 -41.37 11.69 -6.37
C LEU A 941 -42.43 12.54 -5.67
N VAL A 942 -42.15 13.84 -5.49
CA VAL A 942 -43.11 14.76 -4.86
C VAL A 942 -44.36 14.90 -5.72
N LYS A 943 -44.21 15.06 -7.03
CA LYS A 943 -45.33 15.23 -7.96
C LYS A 943 -46.23 13.99 -8.04
N ASN A 944 -45.64 12.79 -8.17
CA ASN A 944 -46.40 11.59 -8.52
C ASN A 944 -46.72 10.67 -7.34
N GLU A 945 -45.95 10.68 -6.25
CA GLU A 945 -46.09 9.67 -5.19
C GLU A 945 -46.70 10.23 -3.90
N CYS A 946 -46.33 11.45 -3.48
CA CYS A 946 -46.77 12.00 -2.18
C CYS A 946 -47.49 13.35 -2.24
N GLY A 947 -47.40 14.10 -3.34
CA GLY A 947 -48.11 15.35 -3.57
C GLY A 947 -47.98 16.34 -2.42
N SER A 948 -49.10 16.87 -1.94
CA SER A 948 -49.17 17.87 -0.88
C SER A 948 -48.67 17.40 0.51
N LYS A 949 -48.46 16.08 0.71
CA LYS A 949 -47.84 15.55 1.93
C LYS A 949 -46.33 15.73 1.96
N CYS A 950 -45.69 15.99 0.82
CA CYS A 950 -44.25 16.24 0.73
C CYS A 950 -43.93 17.73 0.57
N GLU A 951 -42.82 18.14 1.16
CA GLU A 951 -42.21 19.46 0.93
C GLU A 951 -40.72 19.30 0.70
N LEU A 952 -40.22 19.96 -0.35
CA LEU A 952 -38.79 20.00 -0.62
C LEU A 952 -38.15 21.12 0.21
N ILE A 953 -37.06 20.79 0.90
CA ILE A 953 -36.16 21.77 1.50
C ILE A 953 -35.11 22.06 0.44
N ASP A 954 -35.12 23.28 -0.11
CA ASP A 954 -34.16 23.72 -1.12
C ASP A 954 -33.14 24.67 -0.50
N TYR A 955 -31.86 24.33 -0.66
CA TYR A 955 -30.74 25.16 -0.22
C TYR A 955 -30.21 26.07 -1.31
N MET A 956 -30.61 25.87 -2.57
CA MET A 956 -30.08 26.65 -3.69
C MET A 956 -30.22 28.14 -3.44
N ASP A 957 -31.39 28.63 -3.04
CA ASP A 957 -31.60 30.05 -2.78
C ASP A 957 -30.72 30.62 -1.66
N ALA A 958 -30.37 29.81 -0.65
CA ALA A 958 -29.54 30.26 0.47
C ALA A 958 -28.06 30.43 0.06
N PHE A 959 -27.57 29.58 -0.86
CA PHE A 959 -26.19 29.61 -1.33
C PHE A 959 -26.04 30.28 -2.70
N TRP A 960 -27.13 30.64 -3.38
CA TRP A 960 -27.05 31.22 -4.71
C TRP A 960 -26.74 32.71 -4.64
N ASN A 961 -25.57 33.08 -5.15
CA ASN A 961 -25.22 34.47 -5.25
C ASN A 961 -25.74 35.05 -6.58
N LYS A 962 -26.73 35.94 -6.50
CA LYS A 962 -27.39 36.55 -7.67
C LYS A 962 -26.45 37.40 -8.53
N THR A 963 -25.47 38.06 -7.91
CA THR A 963 -24.49 38.90 -8.62
C THR A 963 -23.49 38.04 -9.39
N MET A 964 -23.06 36.92 -8.77
CA MET A 964 -22.08 36.01 -9.37
C MET A 964 -22.71 34.99 -10.33
N ASN A 965 -24.04 34.80 -10.26
CA ASN A 965 -24.78 33.78 -10.99
C ASN A 965 -24.19 32.36 -10.79
N ALA A 966 -23.79 32.05 -9.56
CA ALA A 966 -23.17 30.78 -9.19
C ALA A 966 -23.47 30.42 -7.73
N PHE A 967 -23.32 29.12 -7.42
CA PHE A 967 -23.40 28.61 -6.06
C PHE A 967 -22.17 29.07 -5.26
N GLN A 968 -22.42 29.59 -4.05
CA GLN A 968 -21.41 30.16 -3.19
C GLN A 968 -20.94 29.13 -2.15
N TYR A 969 -19.66 28.78 -2.20
CA TYR A 969 -18.97 27.88 -1.29
C TYR A 969 -18.20 28.62 -0.20
N PHE A 970 -17.79 29.86 -0.47
CA PHE A 970 -17.08 30.74 0.46
C PHE A 970 -17.78 32.09 0.60
N ASP A 971 -17.80 32.64 1.82
CA ASP A 971 -18.30 33.99 2.07
C ASP A 971 -17.32 35.07 1.54
N SER A 972 -17.69 36.35 1.68
CA SER A 972 -16.85 37.47 1.25
C SER A 972 -15.56 37.64 2.07
N LYS A 973 -15.46 36.98 3.24
CA LYS A 973 -14.28 37.00 4.11
C LYS A 973 -13.36 35.78 3.90
N GLY A 974 -13.78 34.82 3.08
CA GLY A 974 -13.04 33.59 2.79
C GLY A 974 -13.35 32.41 3.71
N PHE A 975 -14.41 32.48 4.51
CA PHE A 975 -14.88 31.33 5.29
C PHE A 975 -15.67 30.38 4.40
N SER A 976 -15.28 29.10 4.41
CA SER A 976 -16.00 28.04 3.70
C SER A 976 -17.30 27.70 4.44
N TYR A 977 -18.39 27.55 3.69
CA TYR A 977 -19.64 26.97 4.18
C TYR A 977 -19.59 25.44 4.29
N PHE A 978 -18.52 24.81 3.81
CA PHE A 978 -18.37 23.35 3.77
C PHE A 978 -17.02 22.92 4.37
N THR A 979 -17.01 21.84 5.16
CA THR A 979 -15.78 21.23 5.69
C THR A 979 -15.21 20.16 4.77
N THR A 980 -16.07 19.49 3.99
CA THR A 980 -15.67 18.49 2.97
C THR A 980 -16.57 18.60 1.74
N THR A 981 -16.44 17.69 0.76
CA THR A 981 -17.32 17.61 -0.43
C THR A 981 -18.80 17.47 -0.09
N ILE A 982 -19.07 16.92 1.10
CA ILE A 982 -20.37 16.39 1.49
C ILE A 982 -20.78 16.82 2.91
N HIS A 983 -20.06 17.73 3.58
CA HIS A 983 -20.43 18.19 4.93
C HIS A 983 -20.35 19.70 5.06
N MET A 984 -21.33 20.29 5.74
CA MET A 984 -21.36 21.73 6.03
C MET A 984 -20.44 22.07 7.21
N SER A 985 -19.81 23.23 7.13
CA SER A 985 -19.12 23.85 8.26
C SER A 985 -20.12 24.45 9.24
N ALA A 986 -19.63 24.86 10.41
CA ALA A 986 -20.45 25.59 11.36
C ALA A 986 -21.08 26.84 10.74
N HIS A 987 -20.31 27.52 9.90
CA HIS A 987 -20.75 28.68 9.14
C HIS A 987 -21.86 28.34 8.13
N GLY A 988 -21.75 27.20 7.42
CA GLY A 988 -22.77 26.73 6.48
C GLY A 988 -24.09 26.36 7.13
N ILE A 989 -24.04 25.73 8.31
CA ILE A 989 -25.25 25.38 9.09
C ILE A 989 -26.00 26.63 9.55
N GLU A 990 -25.29 27.67 10.00
CA GLU A 990 -25.93 28.95 10.37
C GLU A 990 -26.60 29.63 9.18
N LEU A 991 -26.01 29.54 7.97
CA LEU A 991 -26.60 30.13 6.77
C LEU A 991 -27.98 29.52 6.43
N VAL A 992 -28.14 28.20 6.61
CA VAL A 992 -29.40 27.50 6.33
C VAL A 992 -30.37 27.44 7.51
N ARG A 993 -29.94 27.81 8.72
CA ARG A 993 -30.79 27.83 9.93
C ARG A 993 -32.14 28.51 9.74
N PRO A 994 -32.26 29.69 9.09
CA PRO A 994 -33.56 30.34 8.90
C PRO A 994 -34.60 29.48 8.17
N ILE A 995 -34.16 28.57 7.27
CA ILE A 995 -35.03 27.62 6.59
C ILE A 995 -35.66 26.66 7.60
N TYR A 996 -34.87 26.14 8.53
CA TYR A 996 -35.34 25.23 9.58
C TYR A 996 -36.18 25.95 10.63
N THR A 997 -35.82 27.18 11.02
CA THR A 997 -36.65 28.01 11.89
C THR A 997 -38.06 28.19 11.30
N LYS A 998 -38.15 28.46 10.00
CA LYS A 998 -39.43 28.57 9.28
C LYS A 998 -40.19 27.25 9.23
N ILE A 999 -39.52 26.13 8.93
CA ILE A 999 -40.13 24.80 8.95
C ILE A 999 -40.68 24.49 10.34
N CYS A 1000 -39.88 24.69 11.39
CA CYS A 1000 -40.28 24.44 12.77
C CYS A 1000 -41.42 25.34 13.24
N ALA A 1001 -41.46 26.60 12.80
CA ALA A 1001 -42.59 27.50 13.08
C ALA A 1001 -43.88 27.09 12.35
N GLY A 1002 -43.76 26.42 11.20
CA GLY A 1002 -44.88 25.90 10.41
C GLY A 1002 -45.39 24.52 10.83
N LEU A 1003 -44.65 23.80 11.68
CA LEU A 1003 -45.11 22.61 12.40
C LEU A 1003 -46.04 23.07 13.53
#